data_AF-A0A2H3B7A3-F1
#
_entry.id   AF-A0A2H3B7A3-F1
#
_cell.length_a   1.000
_cell.length_b   1.000
_cell.length_c   1.000
_cell.angle_alpha   90.00
_cell.angle_beta   90.00
_cell.angle_gamma   90.00
#
_symmetry.space_group_name_H-M   'P 1'
#
loop_
_entity.id
_entity.type
_entity.pdbx_description
1 polymer ?
#
loop_
_entity_poly.entity_id
_entity_poly.type
_entity_poly.pdbx_seq_one_letter_code
_entity_poly.pdbx_strand_id
1 'polypeptide(L)'
;MATGSIQLYPYPDAAAHYSDSDDEAVYSSPASTNSWHARFIRAFRGHDYSPLSPLPRTSISPKKPRLWILALIWVPIGVAAVMGMLYLIFPTSRYHYDYLSLPLCHANVSRRPSIDLQQWQAKYSPSALCTPTNQHSIPELTYSHSSTYDEFTSHRDATPTRFSLLPVTPIPGVCLEDYFSGQPCSCMGYENRTTPEPMDIVWAWVNGSDPLHIKALEETQLVNGYGTPKPKLYRDHNELKYSMRSALAHFRNGLGSFHLLTSDNAVDISGEDSEELRYGQIPQWLSGSQWHDGNVSLDIQHHSQFFVPDAYSGPTFNSFAIESQLGELCGVSENFIYMNDDYFFHSDVEPEDFYTHFYGPVVRFEYWLVIAPQNPSTRPPEGEWRPLEYSSHLLSKRFGTRSRPYIVHAQKAISMPIMNEMAAGMWAEEFNATARRPFRGMNGHTAAGDDNSTHVPDGDDVHPGFMFGNFLVDRAREALLWSWVVARIGGNGTPPSEDHDWDDEDAWATELHAYRAWSEIGGEPGAASVSVAQPERETLSHDRVEDIVHSRLDHMESQYSFSSQDGCPLEYIYPNEPGHPPGLSSDPHYTNYGYSQAADCVVRWDKCFEKNGRPIGNASEFFVHIAFEEVSCGDCMIRALTSASGPLGLSEFLPSPNRTFPLLFSIIPDQDDTGSSPPHLPLTAEYHAKDFVLDTVMAPWAREAFRRRGWASVEGVNIREWTMMVIQRYRYVVGELPFRFVSITDAAEARDTVKQLRENERLRLLCINDDVVKESDVPEVDRALQGWFHEKWPTPAEWESIT
;
A
#
# COMPACT_ATOMS: atom_id res chain seq x y z
N MET A 1 -18.23 35.25 -14.08
CA MET A 1 -18.23 35.92 -12.76
C MET A 1 -19.16 35.16 -11.83
N ALA A 2 -18.59 34.26 -11.03
CA ALA A 2 -19.12 33.74 -9.77
C ALA A 2 -17.97 32.94 -9.16
N THR A 3 -17.33 33.55 -8.17
CA THR A 3 -16.17 33.04 -7.41
C THR A 3 -16.68 32.11 -6.31
N GLY A 4 -16.28 30.84 -6.33
CA GLY A 4 -16.45 29.89 -5.23
C GLY A 4 -15.15 29.78 -4.44
N SER A 5 -14.97 30.67 -3.46
CA SER A 5 -13.91 30.58 -2.45
C SER A 5 -14.23 29.43 -1.48
N ILE A 6 -13.30 28.48 -1.35
CA ILE A 6 -13.35 27.39 -0.39
C ILE A 6 -13.09 27.98 1.01
N GLN A 7 -14.12 28.00 1.87
CA GLN A 7 -13.96 28.20 3.30
C GLN A 7 -13.95 26.83 3.98
N LEU A 8 -12.80 26.46 4.54
CA LEU A 8 -12.69 25.41 5.55
C LEU A 8 -13.42 25.88 6.82
N TYR A 9 -14.31 25.04 7.36
CA TYR A 9 -15.03 25.32 8.61
C TYR A 9 -14.04 25.44 9.79
N PRO A 10 -14.13 26.48 10.62
CA PRO A 10 -13.40 26.57 11.87
C PRO A 10 -14.08 25.76 12.99
N TYR A 11 -13.27 25.21 13.89
CA TYR A 11 -13.62 24.61 15.18
C TYR A 11 -14.79 25.34 15.89
N PRO A 12 -15.77 24.63 16.51
CA PRO A 12 -16.71 25.28 17.40
C PRO A 12 -16.21 25.26 18.85
N ASP A 13 -15.79 26.44 19.33
CA ASP A 13 -15.86 26.79 20.75
C ASP A 13 -17.32 27.06 21.12
N ALA A 14 -17.78 26.42 22.19
CA ALA A 14 -19.13 26.56 22.73
C ALA A 14 -19.28 27.86 23.54
N ALA A 15 -20.11 28.79 23.07
CA ALA A 15 -20.81 29.77 23.92
C ALA A 15 -22.04 30.37 23.22
N ALA A 16 -23.12 30.48 23.98
CA ALA A 16 -24.51 30.71 23.58
C ALA A 16 -24.93 32.19 23.45
N HIS A 17 -26.05 32.40 22.73
CA HIS A 17 -27.18 33.38 22.90
C HIS A 17 -27.73 33.84 21.51
N TYR A 18 -29.03 34.09 21.23
CA TYR A 18 -30.24 34.46 21.98
C TYR A 18 -31.52 34.28 21.10
N SER A 19 -32.70 34.01 21.73
CA SER A 19 -34.14 34.33 21.38
C SER A 19 -34.77 33.90 20.04
N ASP A 20 -36.06 33.51 19.92
CA ASP A 20 -37.24 33.66 20.78
C ASP A 20 -38.42 32.72 20.41
N SER A 21 -39.37 32.60 21.36
CA SER A 21 -40.82 32.22 21.28
C SER A 21 -41.19 30.74 21.03
N ASP A 22 -42.13 30.08 21.71
CA ASP A 22 -43.10 30.43 22.76
C ASP A 22 -43.50 29.18 23.60
N ASP A 23 -44.23 29.43 24.70
CA ASP A 23 -45.12 28.55 25.49
C ASP A 23 -44.64 27.90 26.82
N GLU A 24 -44.95 28.65 27.89
CA GLU A 24 -45.63 28.30 29.16
C GLU A 24 -45.34 26.96 29.88
N ALA A 25 -44.76 27.04 31.10
CA ALA A 25 -45.52 26.99 32.37
C ALA A 25 -44.67 26.62 33.63
N VAL A 26 -44.63 27.56 34.59
CA VAL A 26 -44.93 27.36 36.04
C VAL A 26 -43.84 26.77 36.99
N TYR A 27 -43.22 27.71 37.73
CA TYR A 27 -42.91 27.77 39.18
C TYR A 27 -41.49 27.58 39.78
N SER A 28 -41.06 28.70 40.39
CA SER A 28 -40.33 28.89 41.66
C SER A 28 -38.79 28.81 41.70
N SER A 29 -38.18 29.99 41.92
CA SER A 29 -36.84 30.20 42.51
C SER A 29 -36.97 30.42 44.05
N PRO A 30 -35.91 30.56 44.89
CA PRO A 30 -34.82 31.54 44.68
C PRO A 30 -33.40 31.20 45.21
N ALA A 31 -32.48 32.11 44.85
CA ALA A 31 -31.27 32.54 45.57
C ALA A 31 -30.05 31.58 45.55
N SER A 32 -28.78 32.02 45.52
CA SER A 32 -28.13 33.33 45.51
C SER A 32 -26.64 33.14 45.20
N THR A 33 -26.01 34.23 44.81
CA THR A 33 -24.62 34.44 44.44
C THR A 33 -23.60 34.40 45.60
N ASN A 34 -22.33 34.24 45.21
CA ASN A 34 -21.09 34.86 45.74
C ASN A 34 -20.34 34.26 46.97
N SER A 35 -19.14 33.75 46.65
CA SER A 35 -17.80 34.08 47.21
C SER A 35 -17.54 34.04 48.73
N TRP A 36 -16.47 33.35 49.15
CA TRP A 36 -15.19 33.95 49.64
C TRP A 36 -14.32 32.92 50.38
N HIS A 37 -13.00 33.11 50.26
CA HIS A 37 -11.92 32.52 51.05
C HIS A 37 -12.17 32.47 52.57
N ALA A 38 -11.71 31.41 53.25
CA ALA A 38 -11.24 31.49 54.64
C ALA A 38 -10.21 30.38 55.00
N ARG A 39 -9.25 30.79 55.83
CA ARG A 39 -8.05 30.09 56.34
C ARG A 39 -8.33 29.23 57.59
N PHE A 40 -7.43 28.28 57.91
CA PHE A 40 -6.81 27.93 59.23
C PHE A 40 -6.22 26.49 59.11
N ILE A 41 -4.91 26.17 59.13
CA ILE A 41 -3.80 26.24 60.13
C ILE A 41 -3.87 25.24 61.33
N ARG A 42 -2.80 24.40 61.38
CA ARG A 42 -2.11 23.68 62.50
C ARG A 42 -2.73 22.39 63.06
N ALA A 43 -1.98 21.36 63.47
CA ALA A 43 -0.53 21.11 63.68
C ALA A 43 -0.33 19.56 63.78
N PHE A 44 0.83 18.95 63.53
CA PHE A 44 1.99 18.95 64.43
C PHE A 44 3.26 18.38 63.77
N ARG A 45 4.34 19.19 63.85
CA ARG A 45 5.78 18.93 64.15
C ARG A 45 6.55 17.88 63.34
N GLY A 46 7.78 18.11 62.85
CA GLY A 46 8.89 19.05 63.16
C GLY A 46 10.18 18.22 62.95
N HIS A 47 11.35 18.65 62.43
CA HIS A 47 12.15 19.88 62.50
C HIS A 47 13.08 19.93 61.27
N ASP A 48 13.12 21.04 60.51
CA ASP A 48 14.09 22.17 60.51
C ASP A 48 15.47 21.88 59.85
N TYR A 49 15.67 22.30 58.57
CA TYR A 49 16.28 23.58 58.05
C TYR A 49 17.84 23.57 58.07
N SER A 50 18.54 23.38 56.93
CA SER A 50 18.99 24.39 55.90
C SER A 50 20.33 25.10 56.25
N PRO A 51 21.06 25.82 55.35
CA PRO A 51 21.22 25.77 53.87
C PRO A 51 22.65 26.14 53.29
N LEU A 52 22.81 25.98 51.96
CA LEU A 52 23.51 26.84 50.95
C LEU A 52 25.06 27.08 50.86
N SER A 53 25.66 26.57 49.74
CA SER A 53 26.61 27.19 48.75
C SER A 53 28.05 27.63 49.16
N PRO A 54 29.04 27.93 48.25
CA PRO A 54 29.34 27.57 46.84
C PRO A 54 30.82 27.09 46.56
N LEU A 55 31.15 26.78 45.28
CA LEU A 55 32.49 26.45 44.68
C LEU A 55 33.62 27.49 44.95
N PRO A 56 34.97 27.20 44.92
CA PRO A 56 35.74 26.98 43.65
C PRO A 56 37.16 26.28 43.68
N ARG A 57 37.61 25.90 42.46
CA ARG A 57 38.97 25.80 41.82
C ARG A 57 40.33 25.67 42.59
N THR A 58 41.17 24.74 42.06
CA THR A 58 42.62 24.81 41.65
C THR A 58 43.78 24.13 42.41
N SER A 59 44.61 23.45 41.58
CA SER A 59 46.11 23.35 41.55
C SER A 59 46.84 22.14 42.19
N ILE A 60 47.99 21.84 41.57
CA ILE A 60 48.80 20.60 41.60
C ILE A 60 50.16 20.83 42.30
N SER A 61 50.66 19.78 43.03
CA SER A 61 52.08 19.39 43.30
C SER A 61 52.94 20.16 44.34
N PRO A 62 54.08 19.63 44.89
CA PRO A 62 54.52 18.25 45.24
C PRO A 62 55.13 18.12 46.67
N LYS A 63 55.29 16.88 47.20
CA LYS A 63 56.57 16.32 47.76
C LYS A 63 56.40 14.99 48.54
N LYS A 64 56.82 13.90 47.88
CA LYS A 64 57.74 12.81 48.33
C LYS A 64 57.36 11.82 49.46
N PRO A 65 57.95 10.60 49.45
CA PRO A 65 57.19 9.35 49.47
C PRO A 65 57.63 8.37 50.59
N ARG A 66 56.78 7.39 50.91
CA ARG A 66 57.14 6.03 51.39
C ARG A 66 55.88 5.27 51.82
N LEU A 67 55.15 4.69 50.86
CA LEU A 67 54.11 3.68 51.16
C LEU A 67 53.61 2.88 49.93
N TRP A 68 54.15 3.13 48.73
CA TRP A 68 53.65 2.53 47.48
C TRP A 68 54.27 1.17 47.11
N ILE A 69 55.23 0.64 47.86
CA ILE A 69 55.93 -0.60 47.47
C ILE A 69 55.22 -1.87 47.97
N LEU A 70 54.30 -1.78 48.94
CA LEU A 70 53.53 -2.95 49.42
C LEU A 70 52.16 -3.12 48.74
N ALA A 71 51.59 -2.05 48.17
CA ALA A 71 50.31 -2.11 47.45
C ALA A 71 50.44 -2.70 46.03
N LEU A 72 51.63 -2.60 45.41
CA LEU A 72 51.88 -3.09 44.04
C LEU A 72 52.09 -4.61 43.95
N ILE A 73 52.26 -5.32 45.08
CA ILE A 73 52.49 -6.77 45.09
C ILE A 73 51.22 -7.55 45.44
N TRP A 74 50.33 -7.00 46.28
CA TRP A 74 49.15 -7.73 46.76
C TRP A 74 47.89 -7.53 45.91
N VAL A 75 47.78 -6.44 45.16
CA VAL A 75 46.64 -6.20 44.26
C VAL A 75 46.63 -7.17 43.05
N PRO A 76 47.77 -7.49 42.39
CA PRO A 76 47.76 -8.44 41.28
C PRO A 76 47.43 -9.88 41.74
N ILE A 77 47.87 -10.28 42.94
CA ILE A 77 47.64 -11.62 43.49
C ILE A 77 46.16 -11.81 43.87
N GLY A 78 45.54 -10.79 44.46
CA GLY A 78 44.10 -10.80 44.76
C GLY A 78 43.22 -10.86 43.50
N VAL A 79 43.60 -10.13 42.45
CA VAL A 79 42.88 -10.16 41.16
C VAL A 79 43.05 -11.52 40.46
N ALA A 80 44.24 -12.11 40.49
CA ALA A 80 44.48 -13.44 39.89
C ALA A 80 43.71 -14.55 40.61
N ALA A 81 43.56 -14.49 41.94
CA ALA A 81 42.81 -15.47 42.72
C ALA A 81 41.29 -15.39 42.47
N VAL A 82 40.74 -14.18 42.33
CA VAL A 82 39.32 -13.96 42.00
C VAL A 82 39.02 -14.37 40.55
N MET A 83 39.90 -14.04 39.61
CA MET A 83 39.77 -14.49 38.21
C MET A 83 39.92 -16.01 38.08
N GLY A 84 40.79 -16.64 38.86
CA GLY A 84 40.95 -18.10 38.91
C GLY A 84 39.73 -18.83 39.50
N MET A 85 39.07 -18.26 40.52
CA MET A 85 37.81 -18.81 41.03
C MET A 85 36.64 -18.62 40.06
N LEU A 86 36.56 -17.48 39.36
CA LEU A 86 35.54 -17.26 38.32
C LEU A 86 35.72 -18.24 37.14
N TYR A 87 36.96 -18.58 36.79
CA TYR A 87 37.27 -19.56 35.73
C TYR A 87 36.95 -21.02 36.11
N LEU A 88 36.85 -21.33 37.41
CA LEU A 88 36.52 -22.68 37.91
C LEU A 88 35.03 -22.87 38.21
N ILE A 89 34.29 -21.77 38.42
CA ILE A 89 32.83 -21.79 38.68
C ILE A 89 32.03 -21.57 37.38
N PHE A 90 32.60 -20.85 36.41
CA PHE A 90 32.09 -20.78 35.05
C PHE A 90 33.05 -21.53 34.14
N PRO A 91 32.77 -22.78 33.73
CA PRO A 91 33.53 -23.37 32.64
C PRO A 91 33.30 -22.47 31.43
N THR A 92 34.31 -21.68 31.07
CA THR A 92 34.33 -20.98 29.80
C THR A 92 34.22 -22.07 28.73
N SER A 93 33.04 -22.20 28.12
CA SER A 93 32.94 -22.85 26.83
C SER A 93 33.89 -22.07 25.93
N ARG A 94 35.03 -22.68 25.63
CA ARG A 94 35.91 -22.20 24.59
C ARG A 94 35.05 -22.12 23.34
N TYR A 95 34.74 -20.89 22.91
CA TYR A 95 34.41 -20.60 21.53
C TYR A 95 35.65 -20.97 20.71
N HIS A 96 35.76 -22.25 20.38
CA HIS A 96 36.45 -22.63 19.16
C HIS A 96 35.63 -22.02 18.04
N TYR A 97 36.26 -21.13 17.26
CA TYR A 97 35.95 -21.00 15.84
C TYR A 97 36.25 -22.35 15.19
N ASP A 98 35.40 -23.33 15.46
CA ASP A 98 35.11 -24.31 14.44
C ASP A 98 34.49 -23.48 13.31
N TYR A 99 34.99 -23.67 12.10
CA TYR A 99 34.15 -23.56 10.91
C TYR A 99 33.00 -24.55 11.15
N LEU A 100 32.04 -24.13 11.99
CA LEU A 100 30.71 -24.67 12.03
C LEU A 100 30.27 -24.51 10.60
N SER A 101 30.16 -25.66 9.96
CA SER A 101 29.35 -25.86 8.78
C SER A 101 28.21 -24.86 8.87
N LEU A 102 28.05 -24.03 7.83
CA LEU A 102 26.78 -23.37 7.53
C LEU A 102 25.67 -24.25 8.11
N PRO A 103 24.69 -23.75 8.88
CA PRO A 103 23.50 -24.53 9.08
C PRO A 103 22.92 -24.72 7.67
N LEU A 104 23.36 -25.80 7.01
CA LEU A 104 22.67 -26.44 5.93
C LEU A 104 21.26 -26.46 6.46
N CYS A 105 20.34 -25.76 5.80
CA CYS A 105 18.93 -25.81 6.12
C CYS A 105 18.61 -27.28 6.39
N HIS A 106 18.53 -27.65 7.66
CA HIS A 106 17.99 -28.94 8.04
C HIS A 106 16.51 -28.71 7.88
N ALA A 107 16.08 -28.63 6.62
CA ALA A 107 14.72 -28.89 6.24
C ALA A 107 14.40 -30.18 6.98
N ASN A 108 13.58 -30.05 8.02
CA ASN A 108 13.00 -31.21 8.66
C ASN A 108 12.45 -32.04 7.50
N VAL A 109 12.91 -33.28 7.33
CA VAL A 109 12.66 -34.07 6.09
C VAL A 109 11.16 -34.19 5.80
N SER A 110 10.32 -33.88 6.79
CA SER A 110 8.86 -33.74 6.75
C SER A 110 8.28 -32.45 6.14
N ARG A 111 9.06 -31.43 5.77
CA ARG A 111 8.54 -30.13 5.25
C ARG A 111 9.23 -29.68 3.95
N ARG A 112 9.32 -30.55 2.96
CA ARG A 112 9.73 -30.13 1.61
C ARG A 112 8.54 -29.52 0.87
N PRO A 113 8.65 -28.31 0.31
CA PRO A 113 7.63 -27.74 -0.57
C PRO A 113 7.23 -28.72 -1.66
N SER A 114 5.95 -28.84 -1.97
CA SER A 114 5.53 -29.67 -3.11
C SER A 114 6.11 -29.16 -4.43
N ILE A 115 6.09 -30.01 -5.45
CA ILE A 115 6.53 -29.60 -6.80
C ILE A 115 5.63 -28.51 -7.40
N ASP A 116 4.36 -28.42 -6.99
CA ASP A 116 3.47 -27.33 -7.44
C ASP A 116 3.84 -26.02 -6.78
N LEU A 117 4.08 -26.04 -5.46
CA LEU A 117 4.51 -24.86 -4.72
C LEU A 117 5.83 -24.31 -5.28
N GLN A 118 6.81 -25.17 -5.55
CA GLN A 118 8.08 -24.76 -6.14
C GLN A 118 7.89 -24.09 -7.52
N GLN A 119 6.91 -24.57 -8.31
CA GLN A 119 6.60 -23.97 -9.60
C GLN A 119 5.89 -22.63 -9.47
N TRP A 120 4.90 -22.51 -8.57
CA TRP A 120 4.21 -21.23 -8.33
C TRP A 120 5.15 -20.16 -7.80
N GLN A 121 6.23 -20.56 -7.12
CA GLN A 121 7.28 -19.66 -6.64
C GLN A 121 8.41 -19.41 -7.65
N ALA A 122 8.36 -20.02 -8.83
CA ALA A 122 9.31 -19.72 -9.89
C ALA A 122 9.14 -18.26 -10.30
N LYS A 123 10.18 -17.45 -10.08
CA LYS A 123 10.16 -16.00 -10.30
C LYS A 123 10.08 -15.68 -11.79
N TYR A 124 9.14 -14.82 -12.16
CA TYR A 124 9.18 -14.03 -13.39
C TYR A 124 9.33 -12.56 -13.00
N SER A 125 10.36 -11.87 -13.48
CA SER A 125 10.49 -10.42 -13.28
C SER A 125 9.69 -9.67 -14.35
N PRO A 126 9.12 -8.48 -14.07
CA PRO A 126 8.48 -7.62 -15.08
C PRO A 126 9.33 -7.45 -16.35
N SER A 127 10.62 -7.15 -16.17
CA SER A 127 11.59 -6.98 -17.26
C SER A 127 11.84 -8.25 -18.10
N ALA A 128 11.42 -9.42 -17.62
CA ALA A 128 11.52 -10.69 -18.34
C ALA A 128 10.20 -11.07 -19.05
N LEU A 129 9.10 -10.39 -18.73
CA LEU A 129 7.74 -10.68 -19.22
C LEU A 129 7.41 -9.91 -20.50
N CYS A 130 8.01 -8.74 -20.65
CA CYS A 130 8.09 -8.03 -21.92
C CYS A 130 9.55 -7.65 -22.14
N THR A 131 10.10 -8.01 -23.31
CA THR A 131 11.25 -7.28 -23.82
C THR A 131 10.82 -5.84 -24.03
N PRO A 132 11.63 -4.84 -23.64
CA PRO A 132 11.39 -3.45 -23.99
C PRO A 132 11.53 -3.28 -25.51
N THR A 133 10.59 -3.81 -26.28
CA THR A 133 10.67 -3.83 -27.74
C THR A 133 10.55 -2.43 -28.32
N ASN A 134 10.18 -1.43 -27.50
CA ASN A 134 10.03 -0.04 -27.89
C ASN A 134 10.93 0.91 -27.09
N GLN A 135 11.72 0.43 -26.11
CA GLN A 135 12.74 1.27 -25.50
C GLN A 135 13.94 1.29 -26.45
N HIS A 136 14.02 2.30 -27.31
CA HIS A 136 15.30 2.64 -27.90
C HIS A 136 16.25 2.92 -26.74
N SER A 137 17.24 2.06 -26.51
CA SER A 137 18.20 2.22 -25.40
C SER A 137 18.95 3.56 -25.40
N ILE A 138 18.83 4.31 -26.51
CA ILE A 138 19.31 5.66 -26.71
C ILE A 138 18.21 6.39 -27.51
N PRO A 139 17.66 7.51 -27.02
CA PRO A 139 16.66 8.30 -27.74
C PRO A 139 17.25 8.90 -29.02
N GLU A 140 16.42 9.03 -30.06
CA GLU A 140 16.80 9.70 -31.30
C GLU A 140 16.39 11.18 -31.19
N LEU A 141 17.33 11.99 -30.69
CA LEU A 141 17.04 13.38 -30.38
C LEU A 141 16.89 14.24 -31.64
N THR A 142 15.72 14.85 -31.79
CA THR A 142 15.40 15.80 -32.87
C THR A 142 15.06 17.16 -32.29
N TYR A 143 15.32 18.23 -33.04
CA TYR A 143 15.02 19.60 -32.63
C TYR A 143 13.97 20.22 -33.53
N SER A 144 12.85 20.63 -32.93
CA SER A 144 11.70 21.19 -33.64
C SER A 144 10.99 22.22 -32.77
N HIS A 145 10.40 23.26 -33.36
CA HIS A 145 9.64 24.29 -32.61
C HIS A 145 10.34 24.92 -31.38
N SER A 146 11.68 24.96 -31.37
CA SER A 146 12.49 25.42 -30.23
C SER A 146 12.56 24.47 -29.02
N SER A 147 12.22 23.21 -29.24
CA SER A 147 12.25 22.15 -28.24
C SER A 147 12.98 20.92 -28.80
N THR A 148 13.64 20.19 -27.93
CA THR A 148 14.19 18.87 -28.24
C THR A 148 13.13 17.81 -27.95
N TYR A 149 13.00 16.83 -28.83
CA TYR A 149 12.11 15.67 -28.70
C TYR A 149 12.89 14.38 -28.89
N ASP A 150 12.32 13.30 -28.40
CA ASP A 150 12.69 11.95 -28.80
C ASP A 150 11.84 11.53 -30.01
N GLU A 151 12.49 11.28 -31.14
CA GLU A 151 11.86 10.85 -32.39
C GLU A 151 11.82 9.32 -32.43
N PHE A 152 10.64 8.73 -32.58
CA PHE A 152 10.50 7.27 -32.63
C PHE A 152 9.31 6.86 -33.50
N THR A 153 9.32 5.63 -34.02
CA THR A 153 8.16 5.08 -34.71
C THR A 153 7.28 4.31 -33.74
N SER A 154 5.96 4.35 -33.95
CA SER A 154 5.00 3.66 -33.08
C SER A 154 5.05 2.12 -33.17
N HIS A 155 6.01 1.55 -33.91
CA HIS A 155 6.07 0.12 -34.18
C HIS A 155 6.32 -0.66 -32.88
N ARG A 156 5.31 -1.41 -32.43
CA ARG A 156 5.50 -2.39 -31.36
C ARG A 156 6.15 -3.63 -31.94
N ASP A 157 7.46 -3.76 -31.80
CA ASP A 157 8.21 -4.92 -32.33
C ASP A 157 7.77 -6.26 -31.71
N ALA A 158 7.02 -6.25 -30.62
CA ALA A 158 6.28 -7.40 -30.12
C ALA A 158 4.96 -7.02 -29.44
N THR A 159 3.93 -7.84 -29.62
CA THR A 159 2.82 -7.91 -28.67
C THR A 159 3.40 -8.39 -27.35
N PRO A 160 3.24 -7.68 -26.22
CA PRO A 160 3.68 -8.18 -24.92
C PRO A 160 3.14 -9.60 -24.72
N THR A 161 3.99 -10.51 -24.25
CA THR A 161 3.54 -11.83 -23.82
C THR A 161 2.58 -11.64 -22.65
N ARG A 162 1.27 -11.60 -22.95
CA ARG A 162 0.23 -11.50 -21.93
C ARG A 162 0.18 -12.82 -21.17
N PHE A 163 0.81 -12.86 -20.02
CA PHE A 163 0.40 -13.79 -18.97
C PHE A 163 -0.93 -13.27 -18.39
N SER A 164 -1.86 -14.16 -18.04
CA SER A 164 -3.16 -13.73 -17.50
C SER A 164 -3.00 -13.10 -16.10
N LEU A 165 -2.00 -13.51 -15.31
CA LEU A 165 -1.58 -12.86 -14.07
C LEU A 165 -0.08 -13.02 -13.81
N LEU A 166 0.53 -12.00 -13.21
CA LEU A 166 1.95 -11.98 -12.89
C LEU A 166 2.21 -12.45 -11.45
N PRO A 167 3.28 -13.22 -11.18
CA PRO A 167 3.65 -13.59 -9.81
C PRO A 167 4.14 -12.36 -9.04
N VAL A 168 3.93 -12.37 -7.73
CA VAL A 168 4.63 -11.47 -6.79
C VAL A 168 5.81 -12.20 -6.20
N THR A 169 6.86 -11.49 -5.78
CA THR A 169 8.00 -12.07 -5.07
C THR A 169 7.50 -12.75 -3.78
N PRO A 170 7.55 -14.09 -3.70
CA PRO A 170 6.93 -14.82 -2.61
C PRO A 170 7.88 -14.93 -1.41
N ILE A 171 7.30 -15.13 -0.22
CA ILE A 171 7.99 -15.75 0.91
C ILE A 171 8.51 -17.12 0.46
N PRO A 172 9.78 -17.47 0.69
CA PRO A 172 10.33 -18.76 0.28
C PRO A 172 9.45 -19.91 0.78
N GLY A 173 9.18 -20.92 -0.07
CA GLY A 173 8.24 -22.00 0.25
C GLY A 173 8.61 -22.77 1.51
N VAL A 174 9.90 -22.90 1.78
CA VAL A 174 10.44 -23.49 3.02
C VAL A 174 10.12 -22.68 4.29
N CYS A 175 9.75 -21.40 4.14
CA CYS A 175 9.40 -20.48 5.22
C CYS A 175 7.89 -20.28 5.40
N LEU A 176 7.05 -20.69 4.44
CA LEU A 176 5.61 -20.35 4.47
C LEU A 176 4.92 -20.85 5.75
N GLU A 177 5.16 -22.10 6.12
CA GLU A 177 4.59 -22.66 7.35
C GLU A 177 5.04 -21.90 8.61
N ASP A 178 6.32 -21.52 8.67
CA ASP A 178 6.86 -20.80 9.82
C ASP A 178 6.26 -19.38 9.87
N TYR A 179 6.18 -18.70 8.73
CA TYR A 179 5.52 -17.40 8.60
C TYR A 179 4.07 -17.43 9.12
N PHE A 180 3.26 -18.38 8.64
CA PHE A 180 1.85 -18.46 9.03
C PHE A 180 1.61 -19.05 10.41
N SER A 181 2.58 -19.73 11.01
CA SER A 181 2.52 -20.22 12.40
C SER A 181 3.17 -19.26 13.41
N GLY A 182 3.68 -18.12 12.95
CA GLY A 182 4.40 -17.15 13.79
C GLY A 182 5.77 -17.62 14.28
N GLN A 183 6.32 -18.68 13.70
CA GLN A 183 7.66 -19.17 13.99
C GLN A 183 8.71 -18.40 13.17
N PRO A 184 9.93 -18.21 13.71
CA PRO A 184 11.02 -17.63 12.93
C PRO A 184 11.42 -18.58 11.79
N CYS A 185 11.49 -18.10 10.56
CA CYS A 185 12.00 -18.93 9.48
C CYS A 185 13.52 -19.11 9.62
N SER A 186 13.96 -20.32 9.97
CA SER A 186 15.38 -20.68 10.06
C SER A 186 16.12 -20.66 8.71
N CYS A 187 15.39 -20.60 7.60
CA CYS A 187 15.90 -20.63 6.22
C CYS A 187 15.92 -19.25 5.54
N MET A 188 15.40 -18.19 6.17
CA MET A 188 15.68 -16.82 5.75
C MET A 188 17.12 -16.54 6.15
N GLY A 189 18.04 -16.98 5.30
CA GLY A 189 19.47 -16.82 5.49
C GLY A 189 19.79 -15.36 5.81
N TYR A 190 20.54 -15.18 6.88
CA TYR A 190 21.17 -13.93 7.32
C TYR A 190 21.93 -13.21 6.18
N GLU A 191 22.27 -13.93 5.10
CA GLU A 191 23.03 -13.43 3.96
C GLU A 191 22.24 -12.50 3.02
N ASN A 192 20.90 -12.52 3.02
CA ASN A 192 20.07 -11.62 2.20
C ASN A 192 19.58 -10.37 2.95
N ARG A 193 19.96 -10.18 4.22
CA ARG A 193 19.54 -9.04 5.08
C ARG A 193 20.35 -7.75 4.86
N THR A 194 21.39 -7.76 4.03
CA THR A 194 22.40 -6.68 4.01
C THR A 194 22.29 -5.66 2.89
N THR A 195 21.38 -5.86 1.92
CA THR A 195 21.11 -4.87 0.88
C THR A 195 19.61 -4.80 0.57
N PRO A 196 18.90 -3.68 0.84
CA PRO A 196 17.55 -3.47 0.34
C PRO A 196 17.55 -3.69 -1.18
N GLU A 197 16.54 -4.35 -1.71
CA GLU A 197 16.35 -4.36 -3.16
C GLU A 197 16.11 -2.91 -3.60
N PRO A 198 16.94 -2.37 -4.50
CA PRO A 198 16.74 -1.02 -4.99
C PRO A 198 15.33 -0.88 -5.59
N MET A 199 14.64 0.19 -5.24
CA MET A 199 13.32 0.50 -5.76
C MET A 199 13.43 1.51 -6.89
N ASP A 200 12.73 1.24 -7.98
CA ASP A 200 12.58 2.22 -9.05
C ASP A 200 11.61 3.33 -8.63
N ILE A 201 11.77 4.51 -9.22
CA ILE A 201 10.79 5.59 -9.11
C ILE A 201 10.23 5.91 -10.50
N VAL A 202 8.91 5.98 -10.59
CA VAL A 202 8.16 6.26 -11.81
C VAL A 202 7.45 7.60 -11.67
N TRP A 203 7.74 8.54 -12.56
CA TRP A 203 7.06 9.83 -12.64
C TRP A 203 6.09 9.89 -13.82
N ALA A 204 4.93 10.51 -13.63
CA ALA A 204 4.14 11.04 -14.75
C ALA A 204 4.41 12.54 -14.88
N TRP A 205 4.67 13.02 -16.09
CA TRP A 205 4.95 14.44 -16.34
C TRP A 205 4.58 14.88 -17.75
N VAL A 206 4.30 16.16 -17.89
CA VAL A 206 4.08 16.81 -19.17
C VAL A 206 4.60 18.25 -19.15
N ASN A 207 5.14 18.71 -20.27
CA ASN A 207 5.40 20.13 -20.47
C ASN A 207 4.20 20.80 -21.15
N GLY A 208 3.38 21.51 -20.39
CA GLY A 208 2.22 22.23 -20.93
C GLY A 208 2.57 23.44 -21.81
N SER A 209 3.83 23.91 -21.79
CA SER A 209 4.30 25.00 -22.66
C SER A 209 4.84 24.51 -24.01
N ASP A 210 4.90 23.19 -24.21
CA ASP A 210 5.39 22.57 -25.43
C ASP A 210 4.45 22.87 -26.63
N PRO A 211 4.97 23.36 -27.78
CA PRO A 211 4.13 23.72 -28.91
C PRO A 211 3.31 22.57 -29.50
N LEU A 212 3.85 21.34 -29.50
CA LEU A 212 3.11 20.17 -29.99
C LEU A 212 2.01 19.76 -29.01
N HIS A 213 2.29 19.83 -27.70
CA HIS A 213 1.28 19.61 -26.66
C HIS A 213 0.13 20.62 -26.72
N ILE A 214 0.44 21.92 -26.84
CA ILE A 214 -0.59 22.97 -26.95
C ILE A 214 -1.47 22.72 -28.18
N LYS A 215 -0.85 22.44 -29.34
CA LYS A 215 -1.58 22.13 -30.57
C LYS A 215 -2.48 20.90 -30.39
N ALA A 216 -1.93 19.81 -29.86
CA ALA A 216 -2.69 18.59 -29.62
C ALA A 216 -3.83 18.79 -28.62
N LEU A 217 -3.62 19.59 -27.58
CA LEU A 217 -4.62 19.96 -26.59
C LEU A 217 -5.78 20.71 -27.25
N GLU A 218 -5.47 21.75 -28.02
CA GLU A 218 -6.47 22.55 -28.74
C GLU A 218 -7.27 21.70 -29.73
N GLU A 219 -6.59 20.88 -30.54
CA GLU A 219 -7.22 19.98 -31.51
C GLU A 219 -8.12 18.95 -30.83
N THR A 220 -7.65 18.33 -29.75
CA THR A 220 -8.41 17.32 -29.00
C THR A 220 -9.61 17.95 -28.29
N GLN A 221 -9.47 19.16 -27.74
CA GLN A 221 -10.58 19.92 -27.16
C GLN A 221 -11.64 20.25 -28.21
N LEU A 222 -11.23 20.69 -29.41
CA LEU A 222 -12.12 20.99 -30.53
C LEU A 222 -12.90 19.76 -30.98
N VAL A 223 -12.21 18.62 -31.17
CA VAL A 223 -12.82 17.35 -31.61
C VAL A 223 -13.84 16.83 -30.59
N ASN A 224 -13.55 16.96 -29.29
CA ASN A 224 -14.38 16.41 -28.22
C ASN A 224 -15.37 17.40 -27.61
N GLY A 225 -15.37 18.68 -28.05
CA GLY A 225 -16.21 19.72 -27.47
C GLY A 225 -15.90 20.03 -25.99
N TYR A 226 -14.65 19.83 -25.56
CA TYR A 226 -14.22 20.03 -24.17
C TYR A 226 -13.88 21.51 -23.92
N GLY A 227 -14.75 22.21 -23.18
CA GLY A 227 -14.81 23.67 -23.18
C GLY A 227 -13.98 24.44 -22.14
N THR A 228 -13.18 23.78 -21.30
CA THR A 228 -12.45 24.48 -20.22
C THR A 228 -10.96 24.12 -20.19
N PRO A 229 -10.08 24.94 -20.78
CA PRO A 229 -8.66 24.87 -20.51
C PRO A 229 -8.42 25.11 -19.02
N LYS A 230 -7.65 24.22 -18.38
CA LYS A 230 -7.19 24.39 -16.99
C LYS A 230 -5.66 24.43 -17.02
N PRO A 231 -5.04 25.60 -17.31
CA PRO A 231 -3.59 25.71 -17.46
C PRO A 231 -2.80 25.13 -16.29
N LYS A 232 -3.33 25.24 -15.06
CA LYS A 232 -2.75 24.65 -13.84
C LYS A 232 -2.55 23.13 -13.87
N LEU A 233 -3.21 22.39 -14.76
CA LEU A 233 -3.02 20.94 -14.88
C LEU A 233 -1.75 20.57 -15.66
N TYR A 234 -1.15 21.54 -16.37
CA TYR A 234 -0.02 21.30 -17.27
C TYR A 234 1.12 22.31 -17.07
N ARG A 235 0.99 23.24 -16.12
CA ARG A 235 2.00 24.26 -15.82
C ARG A 235 3.15 23.62 -15.04
N ASP A 236 4.36 24.05 -15.37
CA ASP A 236 5.61 23.59 -14.75
C ASP A 236 6.32 24.78 -14.08
N HIS A 237 6.65 24.61 -12.81
CA HIS A 237 7.48 25.48 -11.97
C HIS A 237 8.88 24.88 -11.71
N ASN A 238 9.35 23.96 -12.57
CA ASN A 238 10.49 23.06 -12.38
C ASN A 238 10.31 21.97 -11.30
N GLU A 239 9.07 21.57 -10.97
CA GLU A 239 8.80 20.56 -9.95
C GLU A 239 9.51 19.26 -10.27
N LEU A 240 9.33 18.71 -11.49
CA LEU A 240 9.96 17.44 -11.88
C LEU A 240 11.48 17.43 -11.64
N LYS A 241 12.15 18.50 -12.07
CA LYS A 241 13.60 18.65 -11.93
C LYS A 241 14.03 18.50 -10.48
N TYR A 242 13.34 19.20 -9.59
CA TYR A 242 13.68 19.21 -8.17
C TYR A 242 13.10 18.02 -7.41
N SER A 243 12.03 17.40 -7.90
CA SER A 243 11.52 16.10 -7.46
C SER A 243 12.58 15.01 -7.65
N MET A 244 13.16 14.91 -8.85
CA MET A 244 14.27 13.98 -9.14
C MET A 244 15.52 14.27 -8.30
N ARG A 245 15.91 15.54 -8.15
CA ARG A 245 17.01 15.91 -7.25
C ARG A 245 16.72 15.56 -5.79
N SER A 246 15.48 15.72 -5.33
CA SER A 246 15.08 15.34 -3.97
C SER A 246 15.23 13.84 -3.74
N ALA A 247 14.86 13.01 -4.71
CA ALA A 247 15.06 11.56 -4.66
C ALA A 247 16.55 11.21 -4.63
N LEU A 248 17.38 11.83 -5.49
CA LEU A 248 18.83 11.64 -5.48
C LEU A 248 19.48 12.12 -4.17
N ALA A 249 18.93 13.14 -3.52
CA ALA A 249 19.46 13.68 -2.27
C ALA A 249 19.10 12.83 -1.05
N HIS A 250 17.87 12.28 -1.02
CA HIS A 250 17.26 11.74 0.19
C HIS A 250 16.89 10.25 0.14
N PHE A 251 17.03 9.59 -1.00
CA PHE A 251 16.70 8.17 -1.15
C PHE A 251 17.80 7.36 -1.87
N ARG A 252 18.98 7.96 -2.07
CA ARG A 252 20.03 7.45 -2.97
C ARG A 252 20.45 6.00 -2.73
N ASN A 253 20.51 5.56 -1.47
CA ASN A 253 20.92 4.20 -1.11
C ASN A 253 19.89 3.14 -1.48
N GLY A 254 18.63 3.55 -1.58
CA GLY A 254 17.48 2.74 -1.96
C GLY A 254 17.12 2.80 -3.43
N LEU A 255 17.78 3.66 -4.22
CA LEU A 255 17.43 3.91 -5.60
C LEU A 255 17.89 2.81 -6.57
N GLY A 256 16.93 2.29 -7.34
CA GLY A 256 17.14 1.53 -8.57
C GLY A 256 17.32 2.47 -9.75
N SER A 257 16.32 2.52 -10.62
CA SER A 257 16.26 3.39 -11.80
C SER A 257 15.13 4.40 -11.70
N PHE A 258 15.29 5.51 -12.42
CA PHE A 258 14.22 6.46 -12.68
C PHE A 258 13.54 6.13 -14.00
N HIS A 259 12.21 6.23 -14.02
CA HIS A 259 11.39 6.10 -15.22
C HIS A 259 10.47 7.32 -15.32
N LEU A 260 10.47 7.99 -16.46
CA LEU A 260 9.65 9.15 -16.72
C LEU A 260 8.63 8.83 -17.81
N LEU A 261 7.35 8.92 -17.46
CA LEU A 261 6.23 8.73 -18.37
C LEU A 261 5.87 10.08 -18.99
N THR A 262 5.97 10.22 -20.31
CA THR A 262 5.79 11.49 -21.01
C THR A 262 4.79 11.41 -22.16
N SER A 263 4.21 12.57 -22.49
CA SER A 263 3.34 12.72 -23.65
C SER A 263 4.13 12.64 -24.96
N ASP A 264 3.49 12.11 -25.99
CA ASP A 264 4.01 12.07 -27.36
C ASP A 264 2.93 12.46 -28.38
N ASN A 265 3.36 12.98 -29.53
CA ASN A 265 2.47 13.42 -30.59
C ASN A 265 2.89 12.84 -31.94
N ALA A 266 1.92 12.34 -32.71
CA ALA A 266 2.15 11.94 -34.10
C ALA A 266 2.53 13.16 -34.94
N VAL A 267 3.46 12.96 -35.88
CA VAL A 267 3.92 14.00 -36.80
C VAL A 267 3.65 13.55 -38.23
N ASP A 268 2.88 14.33 -38.97
CA ASP A 268 2.57 14.05 -40.38
C ASP A 268 3.84 14.11 -41.24
N ILE A 269 4.29 12.94 -41.71
CA ILE A 269 5.24 12.86 -42.82
C ILE A 269 4.47 12.51 -44.08
N SER A 270 4.66 13.28 -45.13
CA SER A 270 4.06 13.01 -46.44
C SER A 270 4.64 11.73 -47.06
N GLY A 271 3.93 10.60 -46.94
CA GLY A 271 4.21 9.34 -47.65
C GLY A 271 3.14 8.29 -47.37
N GLU A 272 2.58 7.66 -48.41
CA GLU A 272 1.45 6.70 -48.28
C GLU A 272 1.84 5.34 -47.62
N ASP A 273 3.12 5.12 -47.30
CA ASP A 273 3.66 3.84 -46.81
C ASP A 273 4.57 3.96 -45.55
N SER A 274 4.61 5.11 -44.85
CA SER A 274 5.49 5.27 -43.67
C SER A 274 4.81 4.88 -42.35
N GLU A 275 5.57 4.21 -41.47
CA GLU A 275 5.19 4.04 -40.05
C GLU A 275 4.86 5.39 -39.40
N GLU A 276 3.97 5.39 -38.41
CA GLU A 276 3.60 6.61 -37.69
C GLU A 276 4.81 7.12 -36.88
N LEU A 277 5.42 8.21 -37.33
CA LEU A 277 6.48 8.91 -36.62
C LEU A 277 5.89 9.75 -35.49
N ARG A 278 6.50 9.68 -34.32
CA ARG A 278 6.03 10.37 -33.11
C ARG A 278 7.18 11.14 -32.47
N TYR A 279 6.84 12.32 -31.94
CA TYR A 279 7.74 13.15 -31.14
C TYR A 279 7.31 13.08 -29.69
N GLY A 280 8.15 12.43 -28.89
CA GLY A 280 8.00 12.28 -27.45
C GLY A 280 8.63 13.44 -26.70
N GLN A 281 7.95 13.92 -25.65
CA GLN A 281 8.48 14.98 -24.82
C GLN A 281 9.67 14.48 -23.99
N ILE A 282 10.70 15.31 -23.91
CA ILE A 282 11.80 15.16 -22.97
C ILE A 282 11.96 16.48 -22.19
N PRO A 283 12.36 16.44 -20.91
CA PRO A 283 12.68 17.66 -20.18
C PRO A 283 13.82 18.44 -20.84
N GLN A 284 13.61 19.74 -21.09
CA GLN A 284 14.54 20.56 -21.88
C GLN A 284 15.87 20.87 -21.16
N TRP A 285 15.94 20.56 -19.86
CA TRP A 285 17.15 20.64 -19.04
C TRP A 285 17.95 19.33 -19.05
N LEU A 286 17.52 18.27 -19.74
CA LEU A 286 18.34 17.08 -19.95
C LEU A 286 19.44 17.34 -20.99
N SER A 287 20.60 16.75 -20.77
CA SER A 287 21.77 16.86 -21.65
C SER A 287 22.22 15.49 -22.16
N GLY A 288 22.50 15.42 -23.46
CA GLY A 288 22.89 14.18 -24.13
C GLY A 288 21.76 13.17 -24.25
N SER A 289 22.10 11.94 -24.60
CA SER A 289 21.17 10.83 -24.85
C SER A 289 21.45 9.59 -23.98
N GLN A 290 22.30 9.74 -22.97
CA GLN A 290 22.57 8.71 -21.97
C GLN A 290 22.51 9.38 -20.61
N TRP A 291 21.46 9.09 -19.85
CA TRP A 291 21.17 9.76 -18.59
C TRP A 291 21.46 8.84 -17.42
N HIS A 292 22.62 9.07 -16.80
CA HIS A 292 23.05 8.38 -15.58
C HIS A 292 23.53 9.39 -14.54
N ASP A 293 23.30 9.08 -13.26
CA ASP A 293 23.89 9.75 -12.09
C ASP A 293 24.49 8.67 -11.19
N GLY A 294 25.80 8.44 -11.31
CA GLY A 294 26.46 7.31 -10.68
C GLY A 294 25.90 5.96 -11.14
N ASN A 295 25.18 5.26 -10.26
CA ASN A 295 24.56 3.96 -10.54
C ASN A 295 23.06 4.04 -10.89
N VAL A 296 22.46 5.24 -10.83
CA VAL A 296 21.05 5.46 -11.16
C VAL A 296 20.97 5.80 -12.65
N SER A 297 20.12 5.08 -13.40
CA SER A 297 19.77 5.41 -14.79
C SER A 297 18.40 6.08 -14.87
N LEU A 298 18.21 6.95 -15.85
CA LEU A 298 16.90 7.51 -16.22
C LEU A 298 16.45 6.95 -17.57
N ASP A 299 15.28 6.31 -17.57
CA ASP A 299 14.54 5.87 -18.75
C ASP A 299 13.33 6.79 -18.99
N ILE A 300 13.01 7.06 -20.26
CA ILE A 300 11.83 7.84 -20.65
C ILE A 300 10.93 6.94 -21.49
N GLN A 301 9.68 6.77 -21.05
CA GLN A 301 8.66 5.99 -21.75
C GLN A 301 7.52 6.90 -22.17
N HIS A 302 7.24 6.93 -23.46
CA HIS A 302 6.17 7.75 -24.03
C HIS A 302 4.83 7.02 -23.93
N HIS A 303 3.72 7.75 -23.75
CA HIS A 303 2.37 7.17 -23.57
C HIS A 303 2.02 6.10 -24.62
N SER A 304 2.34 6.33 -25.89
CA SER A 304 2.11 5.36 -26.97
C SER A 304 2.83 4.01 -26.81
N GLN A 305 3.92 3.97 -26.03
CA GLN A 305 4.75 2.77 -25.85
C GLN A 305 4.17 1.79 -24.83
N PHE A 306 3.48 2.27 -23.79
CA PHE A 306 3.01 1.44 -22.67
C PHE A 306 1.49 1.32 -22.53
N PHE A 307 0.69 2.20 -23.14
CA PHE A 307 -0.78 2.03 -23.10
C PHE A 307 -1.19 0.67 -23.68
N VAL A 308 -2.23 0.03 -23.17
CA VAL A 308 -2.72 -1.21 -23.79
C VAL A 308 -3.14 -0.97 -25.25
N PRO A 309 -2.97 -1.97 -26.15
CA PRO A 309 -3.44 -1.87 -27.53
C PRO A 309 -4.90 -1.40 -27.60
N ASP A 310 -5.22 -0.55 -28.57
CA ASP A 310 -6.56 0.04 -28.80
C ASP A 310 -7.08 0.98 -27.68
N ALA A 311 -6.29 1.28 -26.65
CA ALA A 311 -6.64 2.33 -25.66
C ALA A 311 -6.04 3.70 -25.99
N TYR A 312 -4.87 3.73 -26.63
CA TYR A 312 -4.21 4.98 -27.01
C TYR A 312 -4.56 5.36 -28.46
N SER A 313 -5.60 6.17 -28.63
CA SER A 313 -6.02 6.69 -29.94
C SER A 313 -5.45 8.08 -30.28
N GLY A 314 -4.59 8.63 -29.42
CA GLY A 314 -4.03 9.97 -29.53
C GLY A 314 -3.53 10.49 -28.19
N PRO A 315 -3.01 11.73 -28.15
CA PRO A 315 -2.51 12.35 -26.92
C PRO A 315 -3.57 12.35 -25.81
N THR A 316 -3.13 12.04 -24.60
CA THR A 316 -3.98 12.08 -23.40
C THR A 316 -3.54 13.18 -22.46
N PHE A 317 -4.53 13.85 -21.86
CA PHE A 317 -4.39 14.92 -20.89
C PHE A 317 -5.11 14.55 -19.58
N ASN A 318 -5.29 13.26 -19.36
CA ASN A 318 -5.97 12.67 -18.23
C ASN A 318 -4.96 11.84 -17.41
N SER A 319 -4.59 12.31 -16.22
CA SER A 319 -3.66 11.55 -15.36
C SER A 319 -4.23 10.18 -14.98
N PHE A 320 -5.55 10.04 -14.80
CA PHE A 320 -6.15 8.74 -14.49
C PHE A 320 -6.01 7.76 -15.65
N ALA A 321 -6.06 8.25 -16.89
CA ALA A 321 -5.76 7.42 -18.06
C ALA A 321 -4.32 6.93 -18.03
N ILE A 322 -3.34 7.78 -17.70
CA ILE A 322 -1.92 7.41 -17.58
C ILE A 322 -1.70 6.43 -16.41
N GLU A 323 -2.20 6.77 -15.21
CA GLU A 323 -2.11 5.97 -13.99
C GLU A 323 -2.77 4.59 -14.15
N SER A 324 -3.81 4.48 -14.98
CA SER A 324 -4.49 3.20 -15.24
C SER A 324 -3.58 2.19 -15.97
N GLN A 325 -2.47 2.65 -16.54
CA GLN A 325 -1.51 1.82 -17.27
C GLN A 325 -0.27 1.44 -16.45
N LEU A 326 -0.20 1.80 -15.16
CA LEU A 326 0.95 1.47 -14.29
C LEU A 326 1.22 -0.04 -14.18
N GLY A 327 0.18 -0.88 -14.37
CA GLY A 327 0.29 -2.34 -14.42
C GLY A 327 0.81 -2.90 -15.76
N GLU A 328 1.07 -2.05 -16.75
CA GLU A 328 1.50 -2.42 -18.11
C GLU A 328 2.94 -1.96 -18.41
N LEU A 329 3.58 -1.29 -17.45
CA LEU A 329 4.93 -0.77 -17.62
C LEU A 329 5.94 -1.91 -17.79
N CYS A 330 6.84 -1.72 -18.74
CA CYS A 330 7.97 -2.61 -19.01
C CYS A 330 9.26 -2.00 -18.49
N GLY A 331 10.25 -2.85 -18.20
CA GLY A 331 11.56 -2.40 -17.72
C GLY A 331 11.59 -1.86 -16.28
N VAL A 332 10.44 -1.75 -15.61
CA VAL A 332 10.34 -1.33 -14.20
C VAL A 332 10.48 -2.51 -13.23
N SER A 333 10.97 -2.24 -12.02
CA SER A 333 10.98 -3.20 -10.90
C SER A 333 9.56 -3.67 -10.52
N GLU A 334 9.46 -4.85 -9.88
CA GLU A 334 8.17 -5.42 -9.45
C GLU A 334 7.41 -4.49 -8.48
N ASN A 335 8.15 -3.85 -7.58
CA ASN A 335 7.61 -2.91 -6.60
C ASN A 335 8.38 -1.60 -6.75
N PHE A 336 7.67 -0.52 -7.09
CA PHE A 336 8.25 0.79 -7.39
C PHE A 336 7.49 1.89 -6.65
N ILE A 337 8.11 3.07 -6.57
CA ILE A 337 7.46 4.27 -6.02
C ILE A 337 6.88 5.08 -7.18
N TYR A 338 5.57 5.24 -7.22
CA TYR A 338 4.92 6.14 -8.16
C TYR A 338 4.86 7.57 -7.60
N MET A 339 5.20 8.53 -8.44
CA MET A 339 5.22 9.95 -8.14
C MET A 339 4.56 10.76 -9.25
N ASN A 340 3.82 11.80 -8.87
CA ASN A 340 3.64 12.94 -9.75
C ASN A 340 4.90 13.82 -9.70
N ASP A 341 5.05 14.73 -10.65
CA ASP A 341 6.15 15.69 -10.70
C ASP A 341 6.19 16.64 -9.50
N ASP A 342 5.04 16.89 -8.88
CA ASP A 342 4.86 17.75 -7.71
C ASP A 342 5.10 17.06 -6.35
N TYR A 343 5.59 15.81 -6.34
CA TYR A 343 5.96 15.08 -5.12
C TYR A 343 7.46 15.19 -4.85
N PHE A 344 7.86 15.40 -3.61
CA PHE A 344 9.25 15.59 -3.20
C PHE A 344 9.59 14.79 -1.95
N PHE A 345 10.84 14.33 -1.86
CA PHE A 345 11.43 13.86 -0.61
C PHE A 345 12.03 15.06 0.13
N HIS A 346 11.42 15.47 1.24
CA HIS A 346 11.87 16.63 2.01
C HIS A 346 13.08 16.33 2.89
N SER A 347 13.28 15.06 3.25
CA SER A 347 14.37 14.55 4.10
C SER A 347 14.58 13.07 3.82
N ASP A 348 15.65 12.51 4.38
CA ASP A 348 16.08 11.13 4.12
C ASP A 348 14.99 10.10 4.45
N VAL A 349 14.85 9.12 3.59
CA VAL A 349 13.93 7.96 3.69
C VAL A 349 14.64 6.71 3.17
N GLU A 350 14.13 5.53 3.50
CA GLU A 350 14.72 4.23 3.15
C GLU A 350 13.71 3.33 2.41
N PRO A 351 14.15 2.32 1.63
CA PRO A 351 13.25 1.44 0.87
C PRO A 351 12.15 0.80 1.72
N GLU A 352 12.47 0.48 2.97
CA GLU A 352 11.54 -0.11 3.93
C GLU A 352 10.41 0.85 4.34
N ASP A 353 10.54 2.16 4.08
CA ASP A 353 9.42 3.10 4.14
C ASP A 353 8.35 2.78 3.08
N PHE A 354 8.68 2.08 2.00
CA PHE A 354 7.77 1.82 0.89
C PHE A 354 7.46 0.34 0.68
N TYR A 355 8.41 -0.55 0.94
CA TYR A 355 8.24 -1.98 0.71
C TYR A 355 9.20 -2.82 1.55
N THR A 356 8.74 -3.98 2.02
CA THR A 356 9.62 -5.03 2.56
C THR A 356 9.26 -6.41 2.01
N HIS A 357 10.26 -7.30 1.88
CA HIS A 357 10.02 -8.69 1.49
C HIS A 357 9.28 -9.51 2.53
N PHE A 358 9.03 -8.99 3.73
CA PHE A 358 8.26 -9.71 4.74
C PHE A 358 6.82 -9.22 4.77
N TYR A 359 6.61 -7.90 4.81
CA TYR A 359 5.28 -7.31 4.92
C TYR A 359 4.63 -6.95 3.58
N GLY A 360 5.39 -6.77 2.51
CA GLY A 360 4.89 -6.26 1.23
C GLY A 360 4.88 -4.73 1.16
N PRO A 361 4.04 -4.16 0.28
CA PRO A 361 3.92 -2.70 0.12
C PRO A 361 3.43 -2.02 1.40
N VAL A 362 3.96 -0.82 1.65
CA VAL A 362 3.50 0.08 2.71
C VAL A 362 2.38 0.96 2.16
N VAL A 363 1.15 0.72 2.64
CA VAL A 363 -0.05 1.50 2.28
C VAL A 363 -0.24 2.62 3.31
N ARG A 364 -0.56 3.83 2.85
CA ARG A 364 -0.76 5.00 3.72
C ARG A 364 -2.16 5.57 3.54
N PHE A 365 -2.92 5.61 4.63
CA PHE A 365 -4.30 6.08 4.65
C PHE A 365 -4.46 7.40 5.40
N GLU A 366 -5.28 8.31 4.89
CA GLU A 366 -5.83 9.43 5.64
C GLU A 366 -7.17 9.03 6.25
N TYR A 367 -7.14 8.43 7.43
CA TYR A 367 -8.34 7.84 8.05
C TYR A 367 -9.45 8.84 8.40
N TRP A 368 -9.14 10.13 8.56
CA TRP A 368 -10.15 11.17 8.74
C TRP A 368 -10.89 11.52 7.44
N LEU A 369 -10.33 11.14 6.28
CA LEU A 369 -10.89 11.42 4.97
C LEU A 369 -11.44 10.13 4.38
N VAL A 370 -12.75 9.94 4.52
CA VAL A 370 -13.43 8.69 4.13
C VAL A 370 -14.27 8.91 2.88
N ILE A 371 -14.09 8.03 1.89
CA ILE A 371 -14.85 7.98 0.64
C ILE A 371 -16.04 7.05 0.83
N ALA A 372 -17.22 7.55 0.51
CA ALA A 372 -18.47 6.83 0.72
C ALA A 372 -18.70 5.76 -0.38
N PRO A 373 -19.45 4.69 -0.11
CA PRO A 373 -19.62 3.56 -1.04
C PRO A 373 -20.68 3.76 -2.13
N GLN A 374 -21.49 4.81 -2.04
CA GLN A 374 -22.58 5.05 -2.98
C GLN A 374 -22.09 5.47 -4.36
N ASN A 375 -23.00 5.46 -5.33
CA ASN A 375 -22.77 5.98 -6.66
C ASN A 375 -22.12 7.39 -6.63
N PRO A 376 -21.29 7.71 -7.62
CA PRO A 376 -20.66 9.02 -7.76
C PRO A 376 -21.67 10.15 -7.61
N SER A 377 -21.28 11.19 -6.88
CA SER A 377 -22.06 12.41 -6.71
C SER A 377 -22.01 13.27 -7.98
N THR A 378 -22.80 14.35 -8.00
CA THR A 378 -22.81 15.35 -9.08
C THR A 378 -21.64 16.34 -8.98
N ARG A 379 -20.58 16.00 -8.23
CA ARG A 379 -19.37 16.84 -8.13
C ARG A 379 -18.72 17.05 -9.51
N PRO A 380 -17.93 18.14 -9.68
CA PRO A 380 -17.24 18.41 -10.93
C PRO A 380 -16.41 17.19 -11.36
N PRO A 381 -16.66 16.63 -12.55
CA PRO A 381 -16.04 15.39 -12.97
C PRO A 381 -14.56 15.53 -13.30
N GLU A 382 -14.08 16.75 -13.51
CA GLU A 382 -12.68 16.99 -13.90
C GLU A 382 -11.72 17.09 -12.69
N GLY A 383 -12.24 16.96 -11.46
CA GLY A 383 -11.46 16.85 -10.22
C GLY A 383 -11.29 15.39 -9.77
N GLU A 384 -10.57 15.19 -8.67
CA GLU A 384 -10.26 13.85 -8.14
C GLU A 384 -11.45 13.18 -7.42
N TRP A 385 -12.38 13.97 -6.87
CA TRP A 385 -13.44 13.47 -6.00
C TRP A 385 -14.43 12.51 -6.67
N ARG A 386 -14.83 12.79 -7.90
CA ARG A 386 -15.80 11.94 -8.60
C ARG A 386 -15.17 10.57 -8.98
N PRO A 387 -13.94 10.52 -9.52
CA PRO A 387 -13.20 9.26 -9.68
C PRO A 387 -13.04 8.46 -8.38
N LEU A 388 -12.76 9.12 -7.25
CA LEU A 388 -12.70 8.45 -5.93
C LEU A 388 -14.02 7.78 -5.56
N GLU A 389 -15.14 8.50 -5.69
CA GLU A 389 -16.47 7.97 -5.41
C GLU A 389 -16.83 6.81 -6.34
N TYR A 390 -16.48 6.90 -7.63
CA TYR A 390 -16.68 5.82 -8.60
C TYR A 390 -15.87 4.59 -8.26
N SER A 391 -14.57 4.74 -7.98
CA SER A 391 -13.73 3.64 -7.52
C SER A 391 -14.23 3.01 -6.23
N SER A 392 -14.70 3.81 -5.27
CA SER A 392 -15.30 3.31 -4.02
C SER A 392 -16.59 2.53 -4.28
N HIS A 393 -17.40 2.96 -5.26
CA HIS A 393 -18.56 2.24 -5.73
C HIS A 393 -18.18 0.88 -6.34
N LEU A 394 -17.20 0.83 -7.25
CA LEU A 394 -16.72 -0.42 -7.87
C LEU A 394 -16.20 -1.41 -6.81
N LEU A 395 -15.36 -0.95 -5.88
CA LEU A 395 -14.88 -1.77 -4.77
C LEU A 395 -16.03 -2.26 -3.89
N SER A 396 -17.07 -1.45 -3.69
CA SER A 396 -18.25 -1.84 -2.91
C SER A 396 -19.12 -2.87 -3.61
N LYS A 397 -19.24 -2.81 -4.95
CA LYS A 397 -19.89 -3.87 -5.74
C LYS A 397 -19.15 -5.20 -5.64
N ARG A 398 -17.82 -5.18 -5.52
CA ARG A 398 -17.00 -6.40 -5.47
C ARG A 398 -16.78 -6.97 -4.07
N PHE A 399 -16.54 -6.13 -3.08
CA PHE A 399 -16.09 -6.54 -1.75
C PHE A 399 -17.11 -6.28 -0.64
N GLY A 400 -18.31 -5.84 -1.00
CA GLY A 400 -19.35 -5.46 -0.07
C GLY A 400 -19.36 -3.96 0.24
N THR A 401 -20.55 -3.46 0.56
CA THR A 401 -20.80 -2.02 0.73
C THR A 401 -20.15 -1.50 2.01
N ARG A 402 -19.12 -0.67 1.87
CA ARG A 402 -18.47 0.02 2.99
C ARG A 402 -17.71 1.26 2.56
N SER A 403 -17.62 2.24 3.45
CA SER A 403 -16.77 3.41 3.23
C SER A 403 -15.29 3.04 3.33
N ARG A 404 -14.44 3.76 2.61
CA ARG A 404 -13.00 3.47 2.50
C ARG A 404 -12.15 4.72 2.77
N PRO A 405 -11.04 4.59 3.49
CA PRO A 405 -10.16 5.72 3.75
C PRO A 405 -9.46 6.16 2.45
N TYR A 406 -9.23 7.45 2.34
CA TYR A 406 -8.43 8.04 1.28
C TYR A 406 -6.97 7.57 1.39
N ILE A 407 -6.28 7.44 0.26
CA ILE A 407 -4.84 7.16 0.21
C ILE A 407 -4.11 8.50 0.21
N VAL A 408 -3.11 8.65 1.08
CA VAL A 408 -2.33 9.89 1.20
C VAL A 408 -1.90 10.43 -0.18
N HIS A 409 -2.10 11.74 -0.40
CA HIS A 409 -1.72 12.42 -1.64
C HIS A 409 -0.21 12.72 -1.67
N ALA A 410 0.59 11.67 -1.73
CA ALA A 410 2.06 11.71 -1.80
C ALA A 410 2.58 10.45 -2.53
N GLN A 411 3.88 10.16 -2.40
CA GLN A 411 4.54 8.99 -2.96
C GLN A 411 3.79 7.69 -2.64
N LYS A 412 3.49 6.88 -3.66
CA LYS A 412 2.71 5.64 -3.54
C LYS A 412 3.60 4.43 -3.85
N ALA A 413 3.67 3.48 -2.93
CA ALA A 413 4.28 2.17 -3.22
C ALA A 413 3.32 1.33 -4.07
N ILE A 414 3.74 0.95 -5.26
CA ILE A 414 2.93 0.18 -6.22
C ILE A 414 3.62 -1.16 -6.49
N SER A 415 2.83 -2.23 -6.42
CA SER A 415 3.22 -3.55 -6.90
C SER A 415 2.65 -3.73 -8.30
N MET A 416 3.53 -3.82 -9.31
CA MET A 416 3.12 -3.95 -10.71
C MET A 416 2.22 -5.17 -10.94
N PRO A 417 2.54 -6.39 -10.45
CA PRO A 417 1.67 -7.55 -10.61
C PRO A 417 0.27 -7.37 -10.04
N ILE A 418 0.14 -6.66 -8.92
CA ILE A 418 -1.16 -6.42 -8.27
C ILE A 418 -1.94 -5.32 -9.01
N MET A 419 -1.26 -4.28 -9.52
CA MET A 419 -1.87 -3.27 -10.38
C MET A 419 -2.37 -3.90 -11.69
N ASN A 420 -1.59 -4.79 -12.29
CA ASN A 420 -1.98 -5.56 -13.49
C ASN A 420 -3.18 -6.48 -13.20
N GLU A 421 -3.16 -7.20 -12.07
CA GLU A 421 -4.30 -8.03 -11.65
C GLU A 421 -5.60 -7.22 -11.52
N MET A 422 -5.50 -6.04 -10.93
CA MET A 422 -6.61 -5.12 -10.78
C MET A 422 -7.11 -4.60 -12.14
N ALA A 423 -6.20 -4.07 -12.96
CA ALA A 423 -6.50 -3.39 -14.20
C ALA A 423 -6.89 -4.34 -15.34
N ALA A 424 -6.18 -5.45 -15.53
CA ALA A 424 -6.42 -6.39 -16.63
C ALA A 424 -7.29 -7.58 -16.21
N GLY A 425 -7.32 -7.92 -14.92
CA GLY A 425 -8.05 -9.08 -14.40
C GLY A 425 -9.45 -8.74 -13.86
N MET A 426 -9.55 -7.76 -12.95
CA MET A 426 -10.79 -7.51 -12.21
C MET A 426 -11.70 -6.44 -12.83
N TRP A 427 -11.12 -5.31 -13.27
CA TRP A 427 -11.86 -4.15 -13.81
C TRP A 427 -11.34 -3.74 -15.20
N ALA A 428 -11.12 -4.72 -16.06
CA ALA A 428 -10.60 -4.49 -17.42
C ALA A 428 -11.46 -3.52 -18.24
N GLU A 429 -12.78 -3.57 -18.09
CA GLU A 429 -13.69 -2.68 -18.80
C GLU A 429 -13.55 -1.22 -18.31
N GLU A 430 -13.52 -1.01 -17.00
CA GLU A 430 -13.46 0.32 -16.39
C GLU A 430 -12.09 0.98 -16.53
N PHE A 431 -11.01 0.20 -16.43
CA PHE A 431 -9.64 0.67 -16.69
C PHE A 431 -9.46 1.03 -18.16
N ASN A 432 -9.95 0.20 -19.10
CA ASN A 432 -9.88 0.50 -20.53
C ASN A 432 -10.74 1.72 -20.92
N ALA A 433 -11.92 1.86 -20.32
CA ALA A 433 -12.76 3.05 -20.50
C ALA A 433 -12.04 4.32 -20.03
N THR A 434 -11.39 4.27 -18.86
CA THR A 434 -10.58 5.37 -18.32
C THR A 434 -9.39 5.70 -19.23
N ALA A 435 -8.67 4.68 -19.69
CA ALA A 435 -7.50 4.84 -20.56
C ALA A 435 -7.82 5.55 -21.89
N ARG A 436 -9.04 5.38 -22.42
CA ARG A 436 -9.49 6.00 -23.67
C ARG A 436 -9.96 7.44 -23.55
N ARG A 437 -10.10 7.99 -22.33
CA ARG A 437 -10.60 9.35 -22.12
C ARG A 437 -9.45 10.35 -22.14
N PRO A 438 -9.39 11.26 -23.14
CA PRO A 438 -8.28 12.20 -23.25
C PRO A 438 -8.32 13.30 -22.17
N PHE A 439 -9.47 13.59 -21.55
CA PHE A 439 -9.57 14.55 -20.45
C PHE A 439 -10.22 13.94 -19.21
N ARG A 440 -9.82 14.41 -18.02
CA ARG A 440 -10.50 14.07 -16.77
C ARG A 440 -11.98 14.46 -16.86
N GLY A 441 -12.86 13.53 -16.50
CA GLY A 441 -14.28 13.82 -16.37
C GLY A 441 -15.06 13.91 -17.68
N MET A 442 -14.48 13.47 -18.79
CA MET A 442 -15.13 13.41 -20.12
C MET A 442 -16.28 12.40 -20.24
N ASN A 443 -16.56 11.74 -19.14
CA ASN A 443 -17.58 10.75 -18.91
C ASN A 443 -18.88 11.19 -19.60
N GLY A 444 -19.19 10.61 -20.76
CA GLY A 444 -20.51 10.68 -21.39
C GLY A 444 -21.05 12.07 -21.71
N HIS A 445 -20.23 13.02 -22.14
CA HIS A 445 -20.76 14.20 -22.84
C HIS A 445 -21.52 13.72 -24.09
N THR A 446 -22.82 13.47 -23.94
CA THR A 446 -23.75 13.55 -25.06
C THR A 446 -23.59 14.94 -25.63
N ALA A 447 -23.37 15.02 -26.95
CA ALA A 447 -23.29 16.26 -27.70
C ALA A 447 -24.24 17.33 -27.14
N ALA A 448 -23.72 18.55 -26.95
CA ALA A 448 -24.42 19.68 -26.34
C ALA A 448 -25.94 19.69 -26.60
N GLY A 449 -26.74 19.37 -25.59
CA GLY A 449 -28.21 19.34 -25.73
C GLY A 449 -29.01 18.51 -24.73
N ASP A 450 -28.41 17.60 -23.96
CA ASP A 450 -29.14 16.74 -23.02
C ASP A 450 -28.88 17.16 -21.55
N ASP A 451 -29.62 18.16 -21.08
CA ASP A 451 -29.58 18.77 -19.73
C ASP A 451 -30.14 17.84 -18.63
N ASN A 452 -30.19 16.51 -18.83
CA ASN A 452 -30.83 15.63 -17.86
C ASN A 452 -30.28 14.20 -17.76
N SER A 453 -29.10 13.90 -18.34
CA SER A 453 -28.47 12.59 -18.15
C SER A 453 -27.50 12.62 -16.96
N THR A 454 -27.96 12.17 -15.79
CA THR A 454 -27.09 11.77 -14.68
C THR A 454 -26.42 10.40 -14.95
N HIS A 455 -26.12 10.09 -16.20
CA HIS A 455 -25.58 8.80 -16.60
C HIS A 455 -24.66 8.94 -17.81
N VAL A 456 -23.47 8.38 -17.65
CA VAL A 456 -22.46 8.22 -18.68
C VAL A 456 -22.62 6.82 -19.22
N PRO A 457 -22.67 6.62 -20.56
CA PRO A 457 -22.89 5.30 -21.14
C PRO A 457 -21.91 4.22 -20.65
N ASP A 458 -20.68 4.61 -20.28
CA ASP A 458 -19.57 3.72 -19.93
C ASP A 458 -18.87 4.08 -18.58
N GLY A 459 -19.58 4.66 -17.60
CA GLY A 459 -19.05 4.97 -16.24
C GLY A 459 -18.15 6.22 -16.11
N ASP A 460 -17.48 6.40 -14.97
CA ASP A 460 -16.53 7.50 -14.68
C ASP A 460 -15.06 7.04 -14.75
N ASP A 461 -14.09 7.94 -14.58
CA ASP A 461 -12.66 7.59 -14.45
C ASP A 461 -12.44 6.79 -13.16
N VAL A 462 -11.65 5.73 -13.23
CA VAL A 462 -11.14 5.06 -12.03
C VAL A 462 -10.00 5.87 -11.44
N HIS A 463 -9.85 5.83 -10.11
CA HIS A 463 -8.70 6.35 -9.40
C HIS A 463 -7.73 5.21 -9.03
N PRO A 464 -6.67 4.94 -9.81
CA PRO A 464 -5.88 3.71 -9.68
C PRO A 464 -5.15 3.59 -8.34
N GLY A 465 -4.55 4.67 -7.83
CA GLY A 465 -3.87 4.65 -6.52
C GLY A 465 -4.80 4.34 -5.34
N PHE A 466 -5.99 4.95 -5.32
CA PHE A 466 -7.02 4.68 -4.32
C PHE A 466 -7.54 3.24 -4.40
N MET A 467 -7.79 2.75 -5.62
CA MET A 467 -8.22 1.36 -5.81
C MET A 467 -7.13 0.38 -5.38
N PHE A 468 -5.87 0.59 -5.76
CA PHE A 468 -4.75 -0.31 -5.43
C PHE A 468 -4.62 -0.55 -3.92
N GLY A 469 -4.56 0.52 -3.12
CA GLY A 469 -4.37 0.41 -1.67
C GLY A 469 -5.54 -0.30 -0.97
N ASN A 470 -6.77 0.01 -1.38
CA ASN A 470 -7.96 -0.65 -0.83
C ASN A 470 -8.15 -2.08 -1.36
N PHE A 471 -7.74 -2.35 -2.60
CA PHE A 471 -7.79 -3.67 -3.23
C PHE A 471 -6.89 -4.67 -2.50
N LEU A 472 -5.67 -4.28 -2.12
CA LEU A 472 -4.79 -5.11 -1.28
C LEU A 472 -5.49 -5.52 0.04
N VAL A 473 -6.11 -4.56 0.71
CA VAL A 473 -6.83 -4.79 1.97
C VAL A 473 -8.01 -5.73 1.79
N ASP A 474 -8.86 -5.45 0.81
CA ASP A 474 -10.07 -6.23 0.55
C ASP A 474 -9.74 -7.65 0.06
N ARG A 475 -8.69 -7.82 -0.77
CA ARG A 475 -8.23 -9.15 -1.24
C ARG A 475 -7.59 -9.98 -0.14
N ALA A 476 -6.81 -9.37 0.76
CA ALA A 476 -6.27 -10.08 1.92
C ALA A 476 -7.40 -10.59 2.82
N ARG A 477 -8.41 -9.74 3.07
CA ARG A 477 -9.61 -10.10 3.83
C ARG A 477 -10.38 -11.25 3.18
N GLU A 478 -10.61 -11.17 1.87
CA GLU A 478 -11.28 -12.22 1.09
C GLU A 478 -10.54 -13.56 1.17
N ALA A 479 -9.21 -13.53 1.01
CA ALA A 479 -8.36 -14.71 1.09
C ALA A 479 -8.44 -15.41 2.46
N LEU A 480 -8.44 -14.65 3.56
CA LEU A 480 -8.59 -15.19 4.91
C LEU A 480 -9.93 -15.89 5.10
N LEU A 481 -11.04 -15.24 4.72
CA LEU A 481 -12.38 -15.81 4.87
C LEU A 481 -12.58 -17.04 4.00
N TRP A 482 -12.10 -17.02 2.75
CA TRP A 482 -12.23 -18.16 1.85
C TRP A 482 -11.39 -19.36 2.33
N SER A 483 -10.17 -19.08 2.80
CA SER A 483 -9.27 -20.07 3.41
C SER A 483 -9.96 -20.80 4.56
N TRP A 484 -10.59 -20.06 5.46
CA TRP A 484 -11.24 -20.63 6.63
C TRP A 484 -12.54 -21.37 6.28
N VAL A 485 -13.44 -20.72 5.55
CA VAL A 485 -14.77 -21.28 5.26
C VAL A 485 -14.69 -22.41 4.24
N VAL A 486 -14.19 -22.13 3.05
CA VAL A 486 -14.27 -23.05 1.92
C VAL A 486 -13.13 -24.06 1.98
N ALA A 487 -11.89 -23.58 2.16
CA ALA A 487 -10.71 -24.45 2.07
C ALA A 487 -10.45 -25.27 3.35
N ARG A 488 -10.83 -24.79 4.54
CA ARG A 488 -10.57 -25.48 5.83
C ARG A 488 -11.79 -26.22 6.37
N ILE A 489 -12.98 -25.59 6.39
CA ILE A 489 -14.18 -26.18 7.00
C ILE A 489 -15.06 -26.91 5.97
N GLY A 490 -15.39 -26.27 4.85
CA GLY A 490 -16.36 -26.78 3.87
C GLY A 490 -15.99 -28.12 3.23
N GLY A 491 -16.99 -28.85 2.74
CA GLY A 491 -16.82 -30.14 2.06
C GLY A 491 -16.39 -31.26 3.00
N ASN A 492 -15.56 -32.20 2.51
CA ASN A 492 -15.05 -33.33 3.30
C ASN A 492 -13.99 -32.94 4.37
N GLY A 493 -13.88 -31.66 4.69
CA GLY A 493 -12.87 -31.06 5.56
C GLY A 493 -13.11 -31.20 7.06
N THR A 494 -12.85 -32.39 7.63
CA THR A 494 -12.51 -32.71 9.04
C THR A 494 -13.47 -32.34 10.23
N PRO A 495 -13.63 -33.25 11.21
CA PRO A 495 -13.14 -34.63 11.15
C PRO A 495 -13.94 -35.40 10.10
N PRO A 496 -13.26 -36.13 9.19
CA PRO A 496 -13.94 -36.96 8.22
C PRO A 496 -14.73 -37.99 9.01
N SER A 497 -16.05 -37.99 8.88
CA SER A 497 -16.84 -39.10 9.40
C SER A 497 -16.69 -40.27 8.44
N GLU A 498 -16.27 -41.43 8.96
CA GLU A 498 -16.27 -42.71 8.20
C GLU A 498 -17.67 -43.08 7.67
N ASP A 499 -18.73 -42.46 8.21
CA ASP A 499 -20.13 -42.75 7.94
C ASP A 499 -20.82 -41.78 6.94
N HIS A 500 -20.15 -40.71 6.51
CA HIS A 500 -20.76 -39.77 5.55
C HIS A 500 -19.94 -39.68 4.25
N ASP A 501 -20.45 -40.40 3.25
CA ASP A 501 -20.05 -40.35 1.84
C ASP A 501 -20.61 -39.06 1.20
N TRP A 502 -20.03 -37.91 1.55
CA TRP A 502 -20.37 -36.65 0.87
C TRP A 502 -19.46 -36.48 -0.35
N ASP A 503 -19.99 -36.72 -1.54
CA ASP A 503 -19.31 -36.37 -2.81
C ASP A 503 -19.32 -34.85 -3.10
N ASP A 504 -19.74 -34.01 -2.13
CA ASP A 504 -19.96 -32.57 -2.31
C ASP A 504 -18.96 -31.74 -1.50
N GLU A 505 -17.96 -31.18 -2.18
CA GLU A 505 -16.94 -30.30 -1.59
C GLU A 505 -17.48 -28.92 -1.17
N ASP A 506 -18.74 -28.59 -1.47
CA ASP A 506 -19.39 -27.34 -1.05
C ASP A 506 -20.40 -27.53 0.10
N ALA A 507 -20.57 -28.75 0.60
CA ALA A 507 -21.54 -29.05 1.65
C ALA A 507 -21.30 -28.23 2.94
N TRP A 508 -22.38 -27.67 3.52
CA TRP A 508 -22.36 -26.94 4.79
C TRP A 508 -23.56 -27.30 5.69
N ALA A 509 -23.54 -28.49 6.27
CA ALA A 509 -24.52 -28.91 7.26
C ALA A 509 -24.42 -28.12 8.58
N THR A 510 -25.55 -27.62 9.09
CA THR A 510 -25.63 -26.85 10.36
C THR A 510 -25.03 -27.60 11.54
N GLU A 511 -25.40 -28.88 11.69
CA GLU A 511 -24.99 -29.73 12.82
C GLU A 511 -23.49 -30.08 12.84
N LEU A 512 -22.76 -29.78 11.76
CA LEU A 512 -21.35 -30.10 11.61
C LEU A 512 -20.51 -28.85 11.34
N HIS A 513 -20.69 -28.23 10.17
CA HIS A 513 -19.86 -27.15 9.68
C HIS A 513 -20.17 -25.84 10.40
N ALA A 514 -21.45 -25.47 10.51
CA ALA A 514 -21.84 -24.20 11.14
C ALA A 514 -21.49 -24.20 12.64
N TYR A 515 -21.79 -25.27 13.38
CA TYR A 515 -21.38 -25.35 14.80
C TYR A 515 -19.88 -25.43 15.00
N ARG A 516 -19.13 -26.07 14.08
CA ARG A 516 -17.66 -26.02 14.13
C ARG A 516 -17.17 -24.59 13.93
N ALA A 517 -17.63 -23.90 12.89
CA ALA A 517 -17.28 -22.52 12.63
C ALA A 517 -17.64 -21.60 13.80
N TRP A 518 -18.81 -21.81 14.42
CA TRP A 518 -19.24 -21.11 15.64
C TRP A 518 -18.30 -21.37 16.82
N SER A 519 -17.90 -22.61 17.03
CA SER A 519 -16.96 -22.99 18.10
C SER A 519 -15.56 -22.41 17.88
N GLU A 520 -15.04 -22.44 16.64
CA GLU A 520 -13.72 -21.91 16.29
C GLU A 520 -13.61 -20.38 16.52
N ILE A 521 -14.72 -19.65 16.46
CA ILE A 521 -14.77 -18.22 16.80
C ILE A 521 -15.09 -17.94 18.28
N GLY A 522 -15.18 -18.97 19.13
CA GLY A 522 -15.43 -18.85 20.58
C GLY A 522 -16.90 -18.95 20.98
N GLY A 523 -17.78 -19.43 20.10
CA GLY A 523 -19.19 -19.59 20.36
C GLY A 523 -19.54 -20.89 21.09
N GLU A 524 -20.36 -20.77 22.15
CA GLU A 524 -20.87 -21.91 22.91
C GLU A 524 -22.16 -22.48 22.29
N PRO A 525 -22.42 -23.80 22.40
CA PRO A 525 -23.66 -24.40 21.94
C PRO A 525 -24.91 -23.72 22.53
N GLY A 526 -25.81 -23.27 21.65
CA GLY A 526 -27.06 -22.58 22.04
C GLY A 526 -26.91 -21.11 22.42
N ALA A 527 -25.70 -20.53 22.39
CA ALA A 527 -25.51 -19.09 22.52
C ALA A 527 -26.03 -18.36 21.27
N ALA A 528 -26.69 -17.22 21.45
CA ALA A 528 -27.22 -16.43 20.32
C ALA A 528 -26.18 -15.49 19.70
N SER A 529 -25.09 -15.21 20.42
CA SER A 529 -24.05 -14.26 20.01
C SER A 529 -22.70 -14.59 20.64
N VAL A 530 -21.62 -14.23 19.96
CA VAL A 530 -20.24 -14.20 20.47
C VAL A 530 -19.76 -12.76 20.53
N SER A 531 -19.21 -12.35 21.68
CA SER A 531 -18.48 -11.09 21.81
C SER A 531 -17.00 -11.36 21.55
N VAL A 532 -16.41 -10.65 20.61
CA VAL A 532 -15.02 -10.86 20.18
C VAL A 532 -14.21 -9.64 20.59
N ALA A 533 -13.30 -9.87 21.53
CA ALA A 533 -12.36 -8.86 22.00
C ALA A 533 -11.25 -8.61 20.98
N GLN A 534 -10.48 -7.54 21.20
CA GLN A 534 -9.39 -7.18 20.29
C GLN A 534 -8.23 -8.17 20.43
N PRO A 535 -7.64 -8.67 19.32
CA PRO A 535 -6.49 -9.54 19.40
C PRO A 535 -5.26 -8.77 19.89
N GLU A 536 -4.54 -9.33 20.85
CA GLU A 536 -3.19 -8.89 21.20
C GLU A 536 -2.20 -9.46 20.17
N ARG A 537 -1.49 -8.59 19.45
CA ARG A 537 -0.61 -8.96 18.35
C ARG A 537 0.77 -8.34 18.50
N GLU A 538 1.80 -9.13 18.22
CA GLU A 538 3.22 -8.76 18.33
C GLU A 538 3.91 -8.66 16.96
N THR A 539 3.14 -8.79 15.87
CA THR A 539 3.59 -8.74 14.48
C THR A 539 4.44 -7.50 14.21
N LEU A 540 4.03 -6.36 14.74
CA LEU A 540 4.70 -5.07 14.60
C LEU A 540 5.49 -4.66 15.85
N SER A 541 5.78 -5.59 16.77
CA SER A 541 6.64 -5.29 17.93
C SER A 541 7.99 -4.75 17.46
N HIS A 542 8.49 -3.72 18.15
CA HIS A 542 9.73 -3.04 17.80
C HIS A 542 10.88 -3.97 17.46
N ASP A 543 11.26 -4.87 18.38
CA ASP A 543 12.41 -5.75 18.17
C ASP A 543 12.23 -6.70 16.98
N ARG A 544 10.98 -7.05 16.66
CA ARG A 544 10.66 -7.89 15.50
C ARG A 544 10.75 -7.11 14.19
N VAL A 545 10.17 -5.91 14.14
CA VAL A 545 10.28 -5.03 12.97
C VAL A 545 11.74 -4.73 12.71
N GLU A 546 12.50 -4.38 13.76
CA GLU A 546 13.93 -4.14 13.63
C GLU A 546 14.68 -5.40 13.19
N ASP A 547 14.41 -6.61 13.70
CA ASP A 547 15.08 -7.83 13.21
C ASP A 547 14.76 -8.14 11.73
N ILE A 548 13.55 -7.80 11.28
CA ILE A 548 13.12 -7.98 9.88
C ILE A 548 13.78 -6.95 8.97
N VAL A 549 13.97 -5.72 9.45
CA VAL A 549 14.47 -4.56 8.69
C VAL A 549 16.00 -4.37 8.83
N HIS A 550 16.67 -4.90 9.86
CA HIS A 550 18.07 -4.53 10.17
C HIS A 550 19.17 -5.29 9.41
N SER A 551 19.95 -4.52 8.63
CA SER A 551 21.41 -4.39 8.83
C SER A 551 22.06 -3.16 8.16
N ARG A 552 21.33 -2.06 7.94
CA ARG A 552 21.91 -0.81 7.42
C ARG A 552 21.67 0.37 8.35
N LEU A 553 22.65 1.28 8.33
CA LEU A 553 22.73 2.51 9.10
C LEU A 553 21.69 3.50 8.56
N ASP A 554 21.12 4.28 9.48
CA ASP A 554 20.02 5.26 9.32
C ASP A 554 18.61 4.62 9.34
N HIS A 555 17.80 5.04 10.32
CA HIS A 555 16.58 4.37 10.74
C HIS A 555 15.45 4.63 9.74
N MET A 556 14.79 3.57 9.25
CA MET A 556 13.47 3.68 8.62
C MET A 556 12.59 4.63 9.46
N GLU A 557 11.92 5.57 8.80
CA GLU A 557 11.17 6.65 9.47
C GLU A 557 9.68 6.33 9.58
N SER A 558 9.21 5.35 8.81
CA SER A 558 7.81 4.93 8.80
C SER A 558 7.45 4.19 10.08
N GLN A 559 6.38 4.61 10.71
CA GLN A 559 5.76 3.86 11.80
C GLN A 559 4.71 2.94 11.23
N TYR A 560 4.91 1.63 11.37
CA TYR A 560 3.91 0.65 10.97
C TYR A 560 2.80 0.57 12.02
N SER A 561 1.56 0.74 11.59
CA SER A 561 0.38 0.77 12.46
C SER A 561 -0.49 -0.47 12.33
N PHE A 562 -0.41 -1.22 11.23
CA PHE A 562 -1.19 -2.45 11.03
C PHE A 562 -0.51 -3.40 10.04
N SER A 563 -0.41 -4.69 10.33
CA SER A 563 0.04 -5.69 9.36
C SER A 563 -1.15 -6.47 8.80
N SER A 564 -1.09 -6.89 7.53
CA SER A 564 -2.06 -7.85 6.98
C SER A 564 -2.08 -9.19 7.75
N GLN A 565 -1.06 -9.48 8.58
CA GLN A 565 -1.06 -10.60 9.52
C GLN A 565 -2.00 -10.40 10.72
N ASP A 566 -2.54 -9.20 10.93
CA ASP A 566 -3.40 -8.85 12.06
C ASP A 566 -4.89 -8.78 11.68
N GLY A 567 -5.24 -9.21 10.46
CA GLY A 567 -6.61 -9.26 9.97
C GLY A 567 -6.94 -8.14 8.98
N CYS A 568 -8.01 -7.37 9.25
CA CYS A 568 -8.47 -6.28 8.38
C CYS A 568 -8.46 -4.92 9.11
N PRO A 569 -7.80 -3.87 8.57
CA PRO A 569 -7.73 -2.55 9.20
C PRO A 569 -9.04 -1.76 9.05
N LEU A 570 -9.91 -2.12 8.08
CA LEU A 570 -11.16 -1.39 7.82
C LEU A 570 -12.21 -1.54 8.93
N GLU A 571 -12.06 -2.51 9.83
CA GLU A 571 -12.92 -2.66 11.02
C GLU A 571 -12.82 -1.45 11.95
N TYR A 572 -11.68 -0.75 11.92
CA TYR A 572 -11.34 0.29 12.88
C TYR A 572 -11.57 1.71 12.36
N ILE A 573 -12.26 1.86 11.22
CA ILE A 573 -12.47 3.14 10.55
C ILE A 573 -13.87 3.65 10.87
N TYR A 574 -14.01 4.48 11.91
CA TYR A 574 -15.28 5.16 12.22
C TYR A 574 -15.12 6.68 12.42
N PRO A 575 -15.82 7.51 11.63
CA PRO A 575 -15.67 8.97 11.65
C PRO A 575 -16.38 9.70 12.80
N ASN A 576 -17.17 9.01 13.65
CA ASN A 576 -18.01 9.64 14.68
C ASN A 576 -17.90 9.03 16.09
N GLU A 577 -16.96 8.10 16.31
CA GLU A 577 -16.56 7.71 17.66
C GLU A 577 -15.18 8.32 17.95
N PRO A 578 -14.92 8.87 19.15
CA PRO A 578 -13.57 9.21 19.58
C PRO A 578 -12.73 7.93 19.67
N GLY A 579 -12.10 7.62 18.55
CA GLY A 579 -11.28 6.45 18.30
C GLY A 579 -10.67 6.70 16.93
N HIS A 580 -9.71 7.62 16.89
CA HIS A 580 -8.84 7.84 15.75
C HIS A 580 -8.31 6.45 15.26
N PRO A 581 -7.74 6.32 14.04
CA PRO A 581 -6.59 5.40 13.93
C PRO A 581 -5.64 5.70 15.10
N PRO A 582 -4.72 4.81 15.51
CA PRO A 582 -3.66 5.18 16.46
C PRO A 582 -3.26 6.64 16.32
N GLY A 583 -3.65 7.48 17.27
CA GLY A 583 -2.95 8.75 17.38
C GLY A 583 -1.52 8.34 17.61
N LEU A 584 -0.63 8.70 16.68
CA LEU A 584 0.81 8.47 16.83
C LEU A 584 1.16 8.80 18.28
N SER A 585 1.67 7.80 18.99
CA SER A 585 2.27 8.06 20.28
C SER A 585 3.39 9.07 20.05
N SER A 586 3.62 9.97 21.02
CA SER A 586 4.87 10.73 21.05
C SER A 586 6.11 9.84 21.22
N ASP A 587 5.90 8.55 21.43
CA ASP A 587 6.89 7.49 21.53
C ASP A 587 7.12 6.84 20.13
N PRO A 588 8.31 6.98 19.53
CA PRO A 588 8.63 6.52 18.17
C PRO A 588 8.80 4.99 18.05
N HIS A 589 8.52 4.21 19.10
CA HIS A 589 8.71 2.77 19.07
C HIS A 589 7.47 2.04 18.53
N TYR A 590 7.69 1.14 17.56
CA TYR A 590 6.71 0.28 16.84
C TYR A 590 5.78 -0.49 17.78
N THR A 591 4.84 0.28 18.28
CA THR A 591 3.67 -0.06 19.04
C THR A 591 2.49 -0.51 18.20
N ASN A 592 1.80 -1.63 18.44
CA ASN A 592 0.45 -1.83 17.88
C ASN A 592 -0.58 -0.91 18.59
N TYR A 593 -0.23 0.38 18.80
CA TYR A 593 -0.89 1.31 19.72
C TYR A 593 -2.30 1.66 19.30
N GLY A 594 -2.61 1.42 18.03
CA GLY A 594 -3.76 2.02 17.40
C GLY A 594 -5.10 1.52 17.72
N TYR A 595 -5.13 0.25 18.01
CA TYR A 595 -6.39 -0.43 18.09
C TYR A 595 -6.77 -0.70 19.53
N SER A 596 -5.89 -0.39 20.50
CA SER A 596 -6.03 -0.63 21.95
C SER A 596 -7.30 -0.08 22.62
N GLN A 597 -8.15 0.65 21.89
CA GLN A 597 -9.43 1.20 22.34
C GLN A 597 -10.62 0.78 21.46
N ALA A 598 -10.43 -0.11 20.49
CA ALA A 598 -11.50 -0.60 19.63
C ALA A 598 -12.50 -1.43 20.44
N ALA A 599 -13.79 -1.10 20.32
CA ALA A 599 -14.85 -1.84 20.99
C ALA A 599 -14.85 -3.33 20.57
N ASP A 600 -15.36 -4.18 21.46
CA ASP A 600 -15.67 -5.57 21.11
C ASP A 600 -16.68 -5.59 19.96
N CYS A 601 -16.44 -6.45 18.98
CA CYS A 601 -17.42 -6.72 17.94
C CYS A 601 -18.29 -7.91 18.35
N VAL A 602 -19.48 -8.03 17.76
CA VAL A 602 -20.45 -9.08 18.11
C VAL A 602 -20.86 -9.87 16.87
N VAL A 603 -20.58 -11.18 16.88
CA VAL A 603 -21.11 -12.12 15.88
C VAL A 603 -22.45 -12.65 16.39
N ARG A 604 -23.53 -12.43 15.64
CA ARG A 604 -24.86 -12.96 15.97
C ARG A 604 -25.19 -14.14 15.09
N TRP A 605 -25.70 -15.22 15.67
CA TRP A 605 -26.07 -16.42 14.92
C TRP A 605 -27.11 -16.13 13.84
N ASP A 606 -28.22 -15.51 14.22
CA ASP A 606 -29.37 -15.20 13.34
C ASP A 606 -29.04 -14.23 12.20
N LYS A 607 -27.94 -13.48 12.36
CA LYS A 607 -27.46 -12.53 11.36
C LYS A 607 -26.38 -13.12 10.48
N CYS A 608 -25.42 -13.85 11.06
CA CYS A 608 -24.19 -14.24 10.38
C CYS A 608 -24.20 -15.69 9.86
N PHE A 609 -25.02 -16.57 10.45
CA PHE A 609 -25.11 -18.00 10.09
C PHE A 609 -26.43 -18.38 9.43
N GLU A 610 -27.35 -17.42 9.31
CA GLU A 610 -28.63 -17.58 8.64
C GLU A 610 -28.81 -16.52 7.56
N LYS A 611 -29.41 -16.91 6.44
CA LYS A 611 -29.78 -16.02 5.35
C LYS A 611 -31.28 -16.08 5.15
N ASN A 612 -31.94 -14.92 5.22
CA ASN A 612 -33.41 -14.81 5.14
C ASN A 612 -34.14 -15.72 6.16
N GLY A 613 -33.60 -15.85 7.37
CA GLY A 613 -34.17 -16.67 8.45
C GLY A 613 -34.08 -18.18 8.21
N ARG A 614 -33.13 -18.63 7.38
CA ARG A 614 -32.85 -20.04 7.10
C ARG A 614 -31.36 -20.32 7.29
N PRO A 615 -30.98 -21.50 7.80
CA PRO A 615 -29.58 -21.90 7.82
C PRO A 615 -29.00 -21.93 6.40
N ILE A 616 -27.77 -21.46 6.28
CA ILE A 616 -27.01 -21.51 5.03
C ILE A 616 -26.55 -22.96 4.81
N GLY A 617 -26.73 -23.49 3.59
CA GLY A 617 -26.52 -24.91 3.28
C GLY A 617 -25.22 -25.22 2.54
N ASN A 618 -24.52 -24.19 2.05
CA ASN A 618 -23.34 -24.29 1.21
C ASN A 618 -22.17 -23.45 1.77
N ALA A 619 -20.93 -23.97 1.65
CA ALA A 619 -19.74 -23.30 2.16
C ALA A 619 -19.46 -22.02 1.36
N SER A 620 -19.57 -22.09 0.04
CA SER A 620 -19.46 -20.94 -0.86
C SER A 620 -20.52 -19.87 -0.57
N GLU A 621 -21.76 -20.26 -0.25
CA GLU A 621 -22.83 -19.33 0.13
C GLU A 621 -22.54 -18.67 1.49
N PHE A 622 -22.06 -19.44 2.48
CA PHE A 622 -21.67 -18.89 3.78
C PHE A 622 -20.51 -17.92 3.64
N PHE A 623 -19.51 -18.27 2.81
CA PHE A 623 -18.41 -17.38 2.47
C PHE A 623 -18.90 -16.07 1.83
N VAL A 624 -19.72 -16.14 0.77
CA VAL A 624 -20.28 -14.95 0.11
C VAL A 624 -21.03 -14.08 1.11
N HIS A 625 -21.81 -14.71 1.99
CA HIS A 625 -22.58 -14.02 3.00
C HIS A 625 -21.70 -13.20 3.95
N ILE A 626 -20.65 -13.76 4.52
CA ILE A 626 -19.78 -13.04 5.48
C ILE A 626 -18.71 -12.17 4.79
N ALA A 627 -18.33 -12.50 3.56
CA ALA A 627 -17.33 -11.77 2.80
C ALA A 627 -17.90 -10.51 2.16
N PHE A 628 -19.12 -10.54 1.61
CA PHE A 628 -19.61 -9.46 0.76
C PHE A 628 -20.98 -8.89 1.16
N GLU A 629 -21.86 -9.70 1.78
CA GLU A 629 -23.22 -9.26 2.14
C GLU A 629 -23.27 -8.68 3.56
N GLU A 630 -22.75 -9.40 4.53
CA GLU A 630 -22.68 -9.05 5.95
C GLU A 630 -21.22 -8.85 6.37
N VAL A 631 -20.58 -7.84 5.78
CA VAL A 631 -19.15 -7.54 5.94
C VAL A 631 -18.72 -7.47 7.42
N SER A 632 -19.58 -6.92 8.29
CA SER A 632 -19.31 -6.86 9.74
C SER A 632 -19.17 -8.23 10.40
N CYS A 633 -19.90 -9.24 9.92
CA CYS A 633 -19.77 -10.61 10.42
C CYS A 633 -18.38 -11.17 10.08
N GLY A 634 -17.95 -11.03 8.82
CA GLY A 634 -16.64 -11.49 8.37
C GLY A 634 -15.48 -10.78 9.07
N ASP A 635 -15.56 -9.46 9.28
CA ASP A 635 -14.53 -8.70 10.02
C ASP A 635 -14.36 -9.25 11.44
N CYS A 636 -15.49 -9.43 12.14
CA CYS A 636 -15.48 -9.93 13.51
C CYS A 636 -15.01 -11.40 13.61
N MET A 637 -15.31 -12.23 12.61
CA MET A 637 -14.78 -13.59 12.52
C MET A 637 -13.27 -13.62 12.25
N ILE A 638 -12.75 -12.74 11.39
CA ILE A 638 -11.31 -12.57 11.19
C ILE A 638 -10.65 -12.20 12.51
N ARG A 639 -11.22 -11.25 13.25
CA ARG A 639 -10.71 -10.84 14.56
C ARG A 639 -10.61 -12.00 15.56
N ALA A 640 -11.65 -12.84 15.64
CA ALA A 640 -11.67 -14.02 16.49
C ALA A 640 -10.58 -15.04 16.09
N LEU A 641 -10.46 -15.33 14.79
CA LEU A 641 -9.49 -16.31 14.27
C LEU A 641 -8.04 -15.81 14.34
N THR A 642 -7.82 -14.52 14.16
CA THR A 642 -6.52 -13.87 14.38
C THR A 642 -6.12 -13.99 15.85
N SER A 643 -7.06 -13.76 16.79
CA SER A 643 -6.80 -13.98 18.22
C SER A 643 -6.49 -15.45 18.53
N ALA A 644 -7.22 -16.39 17.93
CA ALA A 644 -6.99 -17.81 18.11
C ALA A 644 -5.66 -18.30 17.52
N SER A 645 -5.14 -17.60 16.49
CA SER A 645 -3.84 -17.88 15.87
C SER A 645 -2.64 -17.43 16.71
N GLY A 646 -2.85 -16.80 17.87
CA GLY A 646 -1.80 -16.31 18.76
C GLY A 646 -1.25 -14.92 18.36
N PRO A 647 -0.04 -14.55 18.79
CA PRO A 647 0.47 -13.18 18.62
C PRO A 647 1.14 -12.87 17.27
N LEU A 648 1.55 -13.88 16.48
CA LEU A 648 2.47 -13.71 15.32
C LEU A 648 2.06 -14.47 14.04
N GLY A 649 0.93 -15.17 14.01
CA GLY A 649 0.54 -16.05 12.89
C GLY A 649 -0.93 -15.95 12.50
N LEU A 650 -1.33 -16.79 11.54
CA LEU A 650 -2.67 -16.93 10.97
C LEU A 650 -3.05 -18.42 10.83
N SER A 651 -2.53 -19.28 11.71
CA SER A 651 -2.70 -20.73 11.61
C SER A 651 -4.15 -21.17 11.60
N GLU A 652 -5.04 -20.42 12.27
CA GLU A 652 -6.47 -20.72 12.35
C GLU A 652 -7.26 -20.36 11.08
N PHE A 653 -6.63 -19.80 10.06
CA PHE A 653 -7.27 -19.67 8.75
C PHE A 653 -7.00 -20.89 7.88
N LEU A 654 -5.93 -21.63 8.13
CA LEU A 654 -5.34 -22.53 7.14
C LEU A 654 -5.91 -23.96 7.19
N PRO A 655 -6.09 -24.61 6.03
CA PRO A 655 -6.49 -26.02 5.95
C PRO A 655 -5.48 -26.98 6.61
N SER A 656 -5.91 -28.21 6.87
CA SER A 656 -5.01 -29.29 7.29
C SER A 656 -3.88 -29.51 6.26
N PRO A 657 -2.62 -29.73 6.67
CA PRO A 657 -1.51 -30.01 5.75
C PRO A 657 -1.74 -31.22 4.84
N ASN A 658 -2.63 -32.13 5.23
CA ASN A 658 -2.96 -33.35 4.48
C ASN A 658 -4.17 -33.18 3.55
N ARG A 659 -4.84 -32.02 3.52
CA ARG A 659 -5.99 -31.80 2.63
C ARG A 659 -5.49 -31.56 1.21
N THR A 660 -5.92 -32.41 0.28
CA THR A 660 -5.54 -32.33 -1.13
C THR A 660 -6.77 -32.28 -2.03
N PHE A 661 -6.70 -31.51 -3.09
CA PHE A 661 -7.70 -31.49 -4.15
C PHE A 661 -7.36 -32.54 -5.23
N PRO A 662 -8.28 -33.47 -5.56
CA PRO A 662 -7.99 -34.59 -6.46
C PRO A 662 -7.77 -34.14 -7.91
N LEU A 663 -6.83 -34.78 -8.62
CA LEU A 663 -6.52 -34.47 -10.02
C LEU A 663 -7.55 -35.01 -11.04
N LEU A 664 -8.38 -35.99 -10.63
CA LEU A 664 -9.26 -36.75 -11.51
C LEU A 664 -10.61 -36.07 -11.82
N PHE A 665 -10.99 -35.02 -11.09
CA PHE A 665 -12.29 -34.35 -11.23
C PHE A 665 -12.35 -33.31 -12.37
N SER A 666 -11.26 -33.10 -13.11
CA SER A 666 -11.17 -32.00 -14.09
C SER A 666 -10.86 -32.47 -15.52
N ILE A 667 -11.60 -33.46 -16.02
CA ILE A 667 -11.44 -34.03 -17.38
C ILE A 667 -12.13 -33.19 -18.46
N ILE A 668 -12.85 -32.11 -18.11
CA ILE A 668 -13.48 -31.23 -19.09
C ILE A 668 -12.46 -30.16 -19.52
N PRO A 669 -11.99 -30.16 -20.78
CA PRO A 669 -11.15 -29.09 -21.29
C PRO A 669 -12.01 -27.84 -21.45
N ASP A 670 -11.71 -26.79 -20.67
CA ASP A 670 -12.16 -25.44 -20.98
C ASP A 670 -11.08 -24.76 -21.85
N GLN A 671 -11.48 -23.99 -22.86
CA GLN A 671 -10.54 -23.43 -23.84
C GLN A 671 -9.75 -22.21 -23.32
N ASP A 672 -10.15 -21.63 -22.19
CA ASP A 672 -9.52 -20.43 -21.59
C ASP A 672 -8.51 -20.77 -20.46
N ASP A 673 -8.10 -22.03 -20.34
CA ASP A 673 -7.45 -22.58 -19.16
C ASP A 673 -5.94 -22.24 -19.03
N THR A 674 -5.64 -21.01 -18.64
CA THR A 674 -4.27 -20.55 -18.32
C THR A 674 -3.80 -21.03 -16.95
N GLY A 675 -3.70 -22.35 -16.77
CA GLY A 675 -3.07 -23.00 -15.61
C GLY A 675 -1.60 -22.59 -15.35
N SER A 676 -1.05 -21.68 -16.16
CA SER A 676 0.23 -21.00 -15.95
C SER A 676 0.18 -19.85 -14.92
N SER A 677 -1.00 -19.42 -14.45
CA SER A 677 -1.10 -18.28 -13.54
C SER A 677 -0.85 -18.64 -12.07
N PRO A 678 -0.27 -17.71 -11.28
CA PRO A 678 -0.11 -17.88 -9.84
C PRO A 678 -1.45 -18.16 -9.13
N PRO A 679 -1.49 -18.88 -8.00
CA PRO A 679 -2.69 -19.06 -7.19
C PRO A 679 -3.44 -17.75 -6.89
N HIS A 680 -4.75 -17.72 -7.17
CA HIS A 680 -5.62 -16.57 -6.91
C HIS A 680 -7.10 -16.97 -6.72
N LEU A 681 -7.86 -16.15 -6.00
CA LEU A 681 -9.32 -16.23 -5.98
C LEU A 681 -9.93 -15.57 -7.24
N PRO A 682 -11.19 -15.85 -7.61
CA PRO A 682 -11.84 -15.29 -8.79
C PRO A 682 -11.66 -13.77 -8.95
N LEU A 683 -11.31 -13.36 -10.17
CA LEU A 683 -11.13 -11.96 -10.58
C LEU A 683 -12.34 -11.54 -11.40
N THR A 684 -13.27 -10.86 -10.74
CA THR A 684 -14.52 -10.35 -11.34
C THR A 684 -14.82 -8.99 -10.76
N ALA A 685 -15.44 -8.10 -11.53
CA ALA A 685 -15.88 -6.79 -11.05
C ALA A 685 -17.01 -6.87 -10.02
N GLU A 686 -17.78 -7.96 -10.01
CA GLU A 686 -18.86 -8.23 -9.07
C GLU A 686 -18.74 -9.64 -8.47
N TYR A 687 -19.00 -9.79 -7.18
CA TYR A 687 -18.84 -11.09 -6.51
C TYR A 687 -19.90 -12.13 -6.90
N HIS A 688 -21.05 -11.73 -7.44
CA HIS A 688 -22.07 -12.65 -7.94
C HIS A 688 -21.75 -13.25 -9.32
N ALA A 689 -20.71 -12.74 -10.01
CA ALA A 689 -20.40 -13.13 -11.39
C ALA A 689 -19.65 -14.48 -11.50
N LYS A 690 -19.03 -14.95 -10.42
CA LYS A 690 -18.34 -16.24 -10.34
C LYS A 690 -18.66 -16.90 -9.01
N ASP A 691 -18.65 -18.23 -9.00
CA ASP A 691 -18.77 -18.97 -7.76
C ASP A 691 -17.41 -19.05 -7.03
N PHE A 692 -17.49 -19.29 -5.73
CA PHE A 692 -16.33 -19.46 -4.85
C PHE A 692 -16.22 -20.89 -4.34
N VAL A 693 -16.81 -21.84 -5.07
CA VAL A 693 -16.80 -23.26 -4.71
C VAL A 693 -15.39 -23.80 -4.84
N LEU A 694 -14.99 -24.68 -3.92
CA LEU A 694 -13.64 -25.26 -3.90
C LEU A 694 -13.25 -25.87 -5.25
N ASP A 695 -14.16 -26.62 -5.87
CA ASP A 695 -13.97 -27.26 -7.17
C ASP A 695 -13.65 -26.25 -8.27
N THR A 696 -14.48 -25.21 -8.42
CA THR A 696 -14.28 -24.19 -9.44
C THR A 696 -12.98 -23.42 -9.23
N VAL A 697 -12.69 -23.04 -7.98
CA VAL A 697 -11.47 -22.32 -7.64
C VAL A 697 -10.24 -23.18 -7.90
N MET A 698 -10.21 -24.44 -7.44
CA MET A 698 -9.01 -25.27 -7.54
C MET A 698 -8.79 -25.90 -8.94
N ALA A 699 -9.82 -26.00 -9.76
CA ALA A 699 -9.77 -26.73 -11.03
C ALA A 699 -8.65 -26.30 -12.00
N PRO A 700 -8.34 -25.01 -12.23
CA PRO A 700 -7.26 -24.61 -13.14
C PRO A 700 -5.89 -25.18 -12.74
N TRP A 701 -5.59 -25.15 -11.43
CA TRP A 701 -4.33 -25.67 -10.90
C TRP A 701 -4.29 -27.19 -10.83
N ALA A 702 -5.44 -27.83 -10.57
CA ALA A 702 -5.57 -29.29 -10.65
C ALA A 702 -5.33 -29.80 -12.07
N ARG A 703 -5.91 -29.14 -13.09
CA ARG A 703 -5.68 -29.45 -14.50
C ARG A 703 -4.23 -29.26 -14.89
N GLU A 704 -3.60 -28.16 -14.46
CA GLU A 704 -2.17 -27.93 -14.72
C GLU A 704 -1.28 -28.99 -14.06
N ALA A 705 -1.53 -29.32 -12.79
CA ALA A 705 -0.81 -30.37 -12.09
C ALA A 705 -0.98 -31.74 -12.78
N PHE A 706 -2.20 -32.07 -13.22
CA PHE A 706 -2.46 -33.28 -13.99
C PHE A 706 -1.70 -33.31 -15.31
N ARG A 707 -1.70 -32.21 -16.08
CA ARG A 707 -0.97 -32.10 -17.36
C ARG A 707 0.53 -32.33 -17.20
N ARG A 708 1.13 -31.80 -16.12
CA ARG A 708 2.58 -31.94 -15.86
C ARG A 708 2.97 -33.29 -15.29
N ARG A 709 2.23 -33.78 -14.29
CA ARG A 709 2.57 -34.98 -13.51
C ARG A 709 2.08 -36.27 -14.17
N GLY A 710 1.05 -36.18 -15.04
CA GLY A 710 0.45 -37.30 -15.74
C GLY A 710 -0.41 -38.21 -14.85
N TRP A 711 -1.06 -39.18 -15.50
CA TRP A 711 -2.03 -40.11 -14.88
C TRP A 711 -1.46 -41.00 -13.77
N ALA A 712 -0.13 -41.14 -13.67
CA ALA A 712 0.52 -41.97 -12.67
C ALA A 712 0.64 -41.28 -11.30
N SER A 713 0.31 -39.98 -11.21
CA SER A 713 0.33 -39.23 -9.96
C SER A 713 -0.98 -39.44 -9.19
N VAL A 714 -0.88 -40.04 -8.01
CA VAL A 714 -2.02 -40.23 -7.08
C VAL A 714 -2.18 -39.06 -6.11
N GLU A 715 -1.21 -38.13 -6.07
CA GLU A 715 -1.20 -37.00 -5.15
C GLU A 715 -1.92 -35.80 -5.75
N GLY A 716 -2.99 -35.36 -5.08
CA GLY A 716 -3.71 -34.13 -5.40
C GLY A 716 -2.88 -32.86 -5.21
N VAL A 717 -3.48 -31.71 -5.54
CA VAL A 717 -2.91 -30.39 -5.25
C VAL A 717 -3.09 -30.09 -3.76
N ASN A 718 -2.04 -29.69 -3.06
CA ASN A 718 -2.12 -29.37 -1.63
C ASN A 718 -2.89 -28.05 -1.42
N ILE A 719 -4.04 -28.12 -0.75
CA ILE A 719 -4.92 -26.96 -0.58
C ILE A 719 -4.30 -25.94 0.38
N ARG A 720 -3.57 -26.40 1.40
CA ARG A 720 -2.90 -25.53 2.37
C ARG A 720 -1.79 -24.71 1.71
N GLU A 721 -0.93 -25.33 0.92
CA GLU A 721 0.12 -24.63 0.17
C GLU A 721 -0.46 -23.61 -0.82
N TRP A 722 -1.51 -24.00 -1.55
CA TRP A 722 -2.22 -23.09 -2.46
C TRP A 722 -2.79 -21.89 -1.71
N THR A 723 -3.43 -22.14 -0.56
CA THR A 723 -4.05 -21.09 0.24
C THR A 723 -3.02 -20.14 0.86
N MET A 724 -1.89 -20.67 1.32
CA MET A 724 -0.76 -19.85 1.77
C MET A 724 -0.25 -18.94 0.65
N MET A 725 -0.14 -19.44 -0.59
CA MET A 725 0.24 -18.63 -1.76
C MET A 725 -0.75 -17.49 -2.03
N VAL A 726 -2.05 -17.74 -1.91
CA VAL A 726 -3.07 -16.69 -2.08
C VAL A 726 -2.99 -15.65 -0.97
N ILE A 727 -2.90 -16.06 0.30
CA ILE A 727 -2.87 -15.10 1.42
C ILE A 727 -1.61 -14.25 1.36
N GLN A 728 -0.43 -14.84 1.11
CA GLN A 728 0.81 -14.06 1.05
C GLN A 728 0.87 -13.09 -0.14
N ARG A 729 0.11 -13.35 -1.21
CA ARG A 729 0.09 -12.51 -2.40
C ARG A 729 -0.41 -11.09 -2.11
N TYR A 730 -1.36 -10.98 -1.18
CA TYR A 730 -1.98 -9.71 -0.78
C TYR A 730 -1.47 -9.22 0.57
N ARG A 731 -0.21 -9.54 0.91
CA ARG A 731 0.42 -8.99 2.11
C ARG A 731 0.65 -7.48 1.96
N TYR A 732 0.46 -6.76 3.06
CA TYR A 732 0.79 -5.34 3.15
C TYR A 732 1.04 -4.97 4.61
N VAL A 733 1.57 -3.77 4.80
CA VAL A 733 1.54 -3.07 6.08
C VAL A 733 0.94 -1.69 5.89
N VAL A 734 0.17 -1.22 6.84
CA VAL A 734 -0.20 0.19 6.91
C VAL A 734 0.92 0.91 7.65
N GLY A 735 1.48 1.92 6.99
CA GLY A 735 2.49 2.79 7.57
C GLY A 735 2.03 4.23 7.67
N GLU A 736 2.66 4.96 8.56
CA GLU A 736 2.58 6.42 8.64
C GLU A 736 3.98 7.00 8.51
N LEU A 737 4.10 8.02 7.68
CA LEU A 737 5.34 8.75 7.50
C LEU A 737 4.96 10.24 7.46
N PRO A 738 5.66 11.14 8.18
CA PRO A 738 5.31 12.55 8.19
C PRO A 738 5.28 13.12 6.78
N PHE A 739 4.08 13.48 6.32
CA PHE A 739 3.86 14.05 5.01
C PHE A 739 3.16 15.40 5.10
N ARG A 740 3.22 16.18 4.02
CA ARG A 740 2.46 17.41 3.91
C ARG A 740 2.00 17.62 2.47
N PHE A 741 0.70 17.83 2.31
CA PHE A 741 0.11 18.34 1.09
C PHE A 741 -0.09 19.85 1.22
N VAL A 742 0.32 20.62 0.22
CA VAL A 742 0.06 22.07 0.14
C VAL A 742 -0.46 22.41 -1.24
N SER A 743 -1.50 23.24 -1.31
CA SER A 743 -1.98 23.85 -2.55
C SER A 743 -1.50 25.29 -2.60
N ILE A 744 -0.82 25.68 -3.69
CA ILE A 744 -0.39 27.07 -3.87
C ILE A 744 -1.38 27.80 -4.77
N THR A 745 -2.11 28.78 -4.24
CA THR A 745 -3.12 29.53 -5.00
C THR A 745 -2.68 30.91 -5.46
N ASP A 746 -1.65 31.49 -4.82
CA ASP A 746 -1.05 32.77 -5.19
C ASP A 746 0.39 32.95 -4.66
N ALA A 747 1.00 34.08 -5.01
CA ALA A 747 2.37 34.40 -4.63
C ALA A 747 2.59 34.61 -3.12
N ALA A 748 1.57 35.07 -2.37
CA ALA A 748 1.68 35.23 -0.93
C ALA A 748 1.68 33.86 -0.24
N GLU A 749 0.77 32.98 -0.64
CA GLU A 749 0.71 31.61 -0.15
C GLU A 749 1.98 30.82 -0.48
N ALA A 750 2.56 31.01 -1.68
CA ALA A 750 3.85 30.42 -2.03
C ALA A 750 4.95 30.80 -1.03
N ARG A 751 5.07 32.10 -0.68
CA ARG A 751 6.08 32.57 0.29
C ARG A 751 5.85 32.04 1.69
N ASP A 752 4.60 32.05 2.15
CA ASP A 752 4.24 31.58 3.48
C ASP A 752 4.47 30.07 3.60
N THR A 753 4.14 29.32 2.56
CA THR A 753 4.39 27.87 2.47
C THR A 753 5.88 27.56 2.51
N VAL A 754 6.69 28.22 1.67
CA VAL A 754 8.16 28.06 1.69
C VAL A 754 8.74 28.35 3.08
N LYS A 755 8.26 29.40 3.76
CA LYS A 755 8.70 29.71 5.12
C LYS A 755 8.40 28.57 6.09
N GLN A 756 7.18 28.02 6.04
CA GLN A 756 6.78 26.93 6.93
C GLN A 756 7.51 25.62 6.63
N LEU A 757 7.82 25.33 5.35
CA LEU A 757 8.56 24.14 4.96
C LEU A 757 10.02 24.17 5.44
N ARG A 758 10.67 25.36 5.46
CA ARG A 758 12.02 25.52 6.01
C ARG A 758 12.11 25.18 7.50
N GLU A 759 11.04 25.41 8.25
CA GLU A 759 11.01 25.26 9.71
C GLU A 759 10.63 23.84 10.16
N ASN A 760 10.29 22.93 9.23
CA ASN A 760 9.83 21.57 9.56
C ASN A 760 10.89 20.49 9.28
N GLU A 761 11.63 20.11 10.31
CA GLU A 761 12.67 19.06 10.27
C GLU A 761 12.10 17.63 10.33
N ARG A 762 10.84 17.46 10.74
CA ARG A 762 10.20 16.14 10.85
C ARG A 762 9.54 15.67 9.56
N LEU A 763 9.29 16.60 8.64
CA LEU A 763 8.66 16.29 7.36
C LEU A 763 9.56 15.35 6.53
N ARG A 764 8.98 14.34 5.90
CA ARG A 764 9.67 13.37 5.05
C ARG A 764 9.15 13.43 3.63
N LEU A 765 7.83 13.37 3.47
CA LEU A 765 7.15 13.42 2.17
C LEU A 765 6.47 14.77 1.97
N LEU A 766 6.49 15.30 0.76
CA LEU A 766 5.90 16.60 0.44
C LEU A 766 5.22 16.56 -0.93
N CYS A 767 4.03 17.11 -1.02
CA CYS A 767 3.36 17.43 -2.29
C CYS A 767 3.06 18.93 -2.33
N ILE A 768 3.48 19.60 -3.40
CA ILE A 768 3.20 21.02 -3.66
C ILE A 768 2.34 21.13 -4.91
N ASN A 769 1.03 21.08 -4.74
CA ASN A 769 0.08 21.14 -5.83
C ASN A 769 -0.13 22.58 -6.32
N ASP A 770 -0.16 22.75 -7.64
CA ASP A 770 -0.41 24.03 -8.29
C ASP A 770 -1.92 24.33 -8.41
N ASP A 771 -2.38 25.32 -7.66
CA ASP A 771 -3.73 25.86 -7.73
C ASP A 771 -3.74 27.36 -8.06
N VAL A 772 -2.65 27.89 -8.63
CA VAL A 772 -2.52 29.33 -8.86
C VAL A 772 -3.62 29.80 -9.81
N VAL A 773 -4.39 30.77 -9.34
CA VAL A 773 -5.62 31.20 -10.01
C VAL A 773 -5.34 32.27 -11.08
N LYS A 774 -4.30 33.08 -10.88
CA LYS A 774 -3.97 34.22 -11.74
C LYS A 774 -2.63 34.02 -12.40
N GLU A 775 -2.62 34.04 -13.73
CA GLU A 775 -1.40 34.03 -14.55
C GLU A 775 -0.43 35.16 -14.19
N SER A 776 -0.92 36.30 -13.67
CA SER A 776 -0.07 37.40 -13.22
C SER A 776 0.82 37.06 -12.02
N ASP A 777 0.41 36.07 -11.22
CA ASP A 777 1.09 35.70 -9.98
C ASP A 777 2.17 34.63 -10.24
N VAL A 778 2.06 33.91 -11.37
CA VAL A 778 2.97 32.83 -11.77
C VAL A 778 4.45 33.24 -11.69
N PRO A 779 4.91 34.38 -12.25
CA PRO A 779 6.32 34.75 -12.17
C PRO A 779 6.84 34.99 -10.75
N GLU A 780 5.96 35.34 -9.81
CA GLU A 780 6.35 35.55 -8.41
C GLU A 780 6.28 34.24 -7.61
N VAL A 781 5.33 33.36 -7.93
CA VAL A 781 5.29 31.97 -7.45
C VAL A 781 6.55 31.22 -7.89
N ASP A 782 6.91 31.30 -9.18
CA ASP A 782 8.15 30.73 -9.73
C ASP A 782 9.37 31.18 -8.94
N ARG A 783 9.51 32.49 -8.72
CA ARG A 783 10.64 33.03 -7.95
C ARG A 783 10.69 32.49 -6.52
N ALA A 784 9.54 32.30 -5.88
CA ALA A 784 9.47 31.77 -4.51
C ALA A 784 9.81 30.28 -4.46
N LEU A 785 9.17 29.47 -5.31
CA LEU A 785 9.35 28.02 -5.34
C LEU A 785 10.72 27.64 -5.87
N GLN A 786 11.13 28.12 -7.04
CA GLN A 786 12.42 27.78 -7.65
C GLN A 786 13.61 28.24 -6.79
N GLY A 787 13.48 29.40 -6.14
CA GLY A 787 14.49 29.89 -5.19
C GLY A 787 14.65 28.95 -3.99
N TRP A 788 13.54 28.45 -3.45
CA TRP A 788 13.56 27.48 -2.35
C TRP A 788 14.04 26.10 -2.79
N PHE A 789 13.58 25.61 -3.96
CA PHE A 789 14.00 24.35 -4.53
C PHE A 789 15.53 24.31 -4.73
N HIS A 790 16.11 25.38 -5.28
CA HIS A 790 17.55 25.50 -5.47
C HIS A 790 18.31 25.53 -4.14
N GLU A 791 17.76 26.17 -3.12
CA GLU A 791 18.35 26.18 -1.77
C GLU A 791 18.30 24.79 -1.12
N LYS A 792 17.17 24.08 -1.25
CA LYS A 792 16.92 22.79 -0.59
C LYS A 792 17.64 21.62 -1.28
N TRP A 793 17.64 21.58 -2.61
CA TRP A 793 18.29 20.55 -3.42
C TRP A 793 19.24 21.16 -4.46
N PRO A 794 20.39 21.71 -4.00
CA PRO A 794 21.28 22.50 -4.84
C PRO A 794 22.04 21.67 -5.88
N THR A 795 22.32 20.40 -5.56
CA THR A 795 23.15 19.50 -6.38
C THR A 795 22.40 19.09 -7.66
N PRO A 796 22.91 19.45 -8.85
CA PRO A 796 22.39 18.94 -10.10
C PRO A 796 22.69 17.45 -10.26
N ALA A 797 21.78 16.72 -10.89
CA ALA A 797 22.07 15.39 -11.40
C ALA A 797 23.06 15.47 -12.58
N GLU A 798 23.85 14.42 -12.80
CA GLU A 798 24.85 14.37 -13.89
C GLU A 798 24.25 14.52 -15.30
N TRP A 799 22.98 14.14 -15.49
CA TRP A 799 22.25 14.29 -16.76
C TRP A 799 21.69 15.69 -17.02
N GLU A 800 21.81 16.62 -16.07
CA GLU A 800 21.33 18.00 -16.27
C GLU A 800 22.28 18.83 -17.12
N SER A 801 21.73 19.65 -18.02
CA SER A 801 22.48 20.67 -18.72
C SER A 801 23.01 21.70 -17.72
N ILE A 802 24.34 21.83 -17.66
CA ILE A 802 25.01 22.92 -16.92
C ILE A 802 24.90 24.19 -17.78
N THR A 803 23.69 24.72 -17.95
CA THR A 803 23.44 25.98 -18.67
C THR A 803 22.86 27.03 -17.76
#